data_AF-A0A8H6H458-F1
#
_entry.id   AF-A0A8H6H458-F1
#
_cell.length_a   1.000
_cell.length_b   1.000
_cell.length_c   1.000
_cell.angle_alpha   90.00
_cell.angle_beta   90.00
_cell.angle_gamma   90.00
#
_symmetry.space_group_name_H-M   'P 1'
#
loop_
_entity.id
_entity.type
_entity.pdbx_description
1 polymer ?
#
loop_
_entity_poly.entity_id
_entity_poly.type
_entity_poly.pdbx_seq_one_letter_code
_entity_poly.pdbx_strand_id
1 'polypeptide(L)'
;MKGWEKHIPLDRVRGNMTGIENKEFKWYQVCEAFTNYKTYLLFIFFLSMNVPTGGLVTFGAQIVSGLGYGRLETTLLGMPTGMMQSLAGFMVAIPQQWLHNKRCYTAAACCLVPLVCSIIIRALTLPMGNVSGHTKKLTVNATTFLAYCIANIIGPQVFRAAEAPHYSTGYNSNLGFEATAICALLAYAGGCIVENRKRDKAEGVSFADHDLDQVDYGLADENQTEIQAIQSFEEHETIEDPPIQDSVSNALISLSGAHLGQRALIEPSPSPVNPSNLPGLDAQAFELMGHYLDRTAVSMGNGSTTANPFIVQLIPLSFANTIVRELMLSQSASHRAVLDAGDQSEVIAHTYYTKSIRLFRKAVNDYLTDTESNPLWVTIGALIMCFTETAKGDTNGVIFDHIQAVGPLVTDLLTKLPHLLPDGLCAFVTEYYVYTAIISMISTDPSAGTGLLLSSDLEHKAQSLAESGYVGQLCGSWLSLLLLIPRIFDFGHRRVAASVDPPFPAADDFLNFGSLQFEITSFVPSPSASSEVTICGYIFQQAVHLYLLTALGVGDERQLTQQLSLEHTLSSAFSYLEQLPASARVNTSMCWALAVIGSCTRDEERRELLRQRLQTMFLTIGLGNISSTLSLLEHIWMRPQREQSPWIICQIMYEHEIWISFA
;
A
#
# COMPACT_ATOMS: atom_id res chain seq x y z
N MET A 1 -19.19 11.46 -19.44
CA MET A 1 -20.30 11.59 -18.45
C MET A 1 -21.25 12.68 -18.92
N LYS A 2 -22.49 12.31 -19.25
CA LYS A 2 -23.51 13.23 -19.78
C LYS A 2 -24.09 14.11 -18.66
N GLY A 3 -24.55 15.32 -19.00
CA GLY A 3 -24.91 16.38 -18.03
C GLY A 3 -26.06 16.06 -17.07
N TRP A 4 -26.96 15.13 -17.43
CA TRP A 4 -28.10 14.73 -16.60
C TRP A 4 -27.73 13.71 -15.52
N GLU A 5 -26.70 12.88 -15.72
CA GLU A 5 -26.17 11.96 -14.68
C GLU A 5 -25.44 12.71 -13.55
N LYS A 6 -25.07 13.97 -13.76
CA LYS A 6 -24.48 14.83 -12.72
C LYS A 6 -25.52 15.35 -11.72
N HIS A 7 -26.79 15.45 -12.09
CA HIS A 7 -27.83 16.08 -11.26
C HIS A 7 -28.26 15.19 -10.08
N ILE A 8 -28.34 13.87 -10.28
CA ILE A 8 -28.79 12.92 -9.24
C ILE A 8 -27.75 12.77 -8.09
N PRO A 9 -26.43 12.72 -8.35
CA PRO A 9 -25.41 12.81 -7.31
C PRO A 9 -25.37 14.19 -6.65
N LEU A 10 -25.57 15.27 -7.42
CA LEU A 10 -25.58 16.65 -6.90
C LEU A 10 -26.73 16.89 -5.91
N ASP A 11 -27.91 16.35 -6.16
CA ASP A 11 -29.05 16.46 -5.24
C ASP A 11 -28.89 15.57 -3.99
N ARG A 12 -28.25 14.39 -4.10
CA ARG A 12 -27.87 13.57 -2.94
C ARG A 12 -26.75 14.19 -2.10
N VAL A 13 -25.80 14.87 -2.73
CA VAL A 13 -24.69 15.58 -2.07
C VAL A 13 -25.18 16.90 -1.43
N ARG A 14 -26.17 17.57 -2.04
CA ARG A 14 -26.88 18.72 -1.44
C ARG A 14 -27.53 18.36 -0.10
N GLY A 15 -28.13 17.17 0.02
CA GLY A 15 -28.71 16.66 1.27
C GLY A 15 -27.69 16.40 2.38
N ASN A 16 -26.42 16.12 2.03
CA ASN A 16 -25.38 15.74 2.98
C ASN A 16 -24.43 16.89 3.40
N MET A 17 -24.61 18.11 2.88
CA MET A 17 -23.73 19.27 3.19
C MET A 17 -22.21 18.98 3.00
N THR A 18 -21.87 17.94 2.24
CA THR A 18 -20.51 17.57 1.89
C THR A 18 -20.17 18.30 0.59
N GLY A 19 -19.27 19.29 0.66
CA GLY A 19 -18.84 19.99 -0.56
C GLY A 19 -18.20 19.02 -1.54
N ILE A 20 -18.48 19.21 -2.83
CA ILE A 20 -17.76 18.52 -3.92
C ILE A 20 -16.30 18.98 -3.88
N GLU A 21 -15.37 18.02 -3.87
CA GLU A 21 -13.93 18.32 -3.86
C GLU A 21 -13.58 19.19 -5.06
N ASN A 22 -13.04 20.38 -4.78
CA ASN A 22 -12.72 21.38 -5.78
C ASN A 22 -11.25 21.74 -5.60
N LYS A 23 -10.44 21.51 -6.66
CA LYS A 23 -8.99 21.69 -6.63
C LYS A 23 -8.55 23.15 -6.78
N GLU A 24 -9.48 24.06 -7.02
CA GLU A 24 -9.22 25.50 -7.15
C GLU A 24 -9.56 26.25 -5.86
N PHE A 25 -8.60 27.05 -5.38
CA PHE A 25 -8.73 27.84 -4.14
C PHE A 25 -9.59 29.09 -4.37
N LYS A 26 -10.71 29.19 -3.64
CA LYS A 26 -11.70 30.27 -3.84
C LYS A 26 -11.62 31.33 -2.74
N TRP A 27 -10.97 32.47 -3.04
CA TRP A 27 -10.75 33.55 -2.06
C TRP A 27 -12.04 34.13 -1.45
N TYR A 28 -13.11 34.25 -2.24
CA TYR A 28 -14.38 34.78 -1.72
C TYR A 28 -14.95 33.90 -0.58
N GLN A 29 -14.74 32.58 -0.63
CA GLN A 29 -15.20 31.64 0.43
C GLN A 29 -14.40 31.83 1.73
N VAL A 30 -13.15 32.27 1.61
CA VAL A 30 -12.32 32.62 2.77
C VAL A 30 -12.86 33.88 3.44
N CYS A 31 -13.13 34.93 2.66
CA CYS A 31 -13.75 36.15 3.21
C CYS A 31 -15.13 35.87 3.84
N GLU A 32 -15.93 34.99 3.24
CA GLU A 32 -17.21 34.55 3.79
C GLU A 32 -17.05 33.76 5.11
N ALA A 33 -16.01 32.93 5.24
CA ALA A 33 -15.71 32.20 6.47
C ALA A 33 -15.44 33.15 7.66
N PHE A 34 -14.69 34.24 7.41
CA PHE A 34 -14.39 35.27 8.40
C PHE A 34 -15.54 36.24 8.68
N THR A 35 -16.60 36.25 7.86
CA THR A 35 -17.78 37.09 8.10
C THR A 35 -18.88 36.32 8.87
N ASN A 36 -18.72 35.01 9.04
CA ASN A 36 -19.70 34.16 9.69
C ASN A 36 -19.57 34.20 11.22
N TYR A 37 -20.63 34.64 11.90
CA TYR A 37 -20.71 34.71 13.37
C TYR A 37 -20.46 33.36 14.06
N LYS A 38 -20.83 32.24 13.42
CA LYS A 38 -20.60 30.88 13.93
C LYS A 38 -19.11 30.57 14.08
N THR A 39 -18.27 31.10 13.18
CA THR A 39 -16.81 30.91 13.22
C THR A 39 -16.21 31.55 14.47
N TYR A 40 -16.65 32.76 14.82
CA TYR A 40 -16.16 33.46 16.02
C TYR A 40 -16.63 32.83 17.33
N LEU A 41 -17.88 32.35 17.39
CA LEU A 41 -18.39 31.64 18.56
C LEU A 41 -17.62 30.34 18.81
N LEU A 42 -17.30 29.60 17.75
CA LEU A 42 -16.45 28.41 17.85
C LEU A 42 -15.02 28.76 18.26
N PHE A 43 -14.43 29.82 17.69
CA PHE A 43 -13.09 30.27 18.05
C PHE A 43 -12.98 30.63 19.54
N ILE A 44 -13.93 31.41 20.07
CA ILE A 44 -13.97 31.79 21.49
C ILE A 44 -14.14 30.55 22.38
N PHE A 45 -15.04 29.65 22.01
CA PHE A 45 -15.24 28.39 22.71
C PHE A 45 -13.95 27.55 22.78
N PHE A 46 -13.26 27.37 21.65
CA PHE A 46 -12.02 26.59 21.59
C PHE A 46 -10.88 27.23 22.38
N LEU A 47 -10.76 28.55 22.30
CA LEU A 47 -9.78 29.31 23.06
C LEU A 47 -10.02 29.15 24.56
N SER A 48 -11.25 29.38 25.03
CA SER A 48 -11.59 29.32 26.46
C SER A 48 -11.50 27.92 27.05
N MET A 49 -11.72 26.85 26.28
CA MET A 49 -11.58 25.47 26.77
C MET A 49 -10.12 25.02 26.92
N ASN A 50 -9.24 25.42 26.00
CA ASN A 50 -7.86 24.92 25.98
C ASN A 50 -6.92 25.69 26.92
N VAL A 51 -7.24 26.94 27.27
CA VAL A 51 -6.46 27.76 28.22
C VAL A 51 -6.34 27.07 29.59
N PRO A 52 -7.44 26.60 30.21
CA PRO A 52 -7.44 25.72 31.39
C PRO A 52 -6.55 24.49 31.25
N THR A 53 -6.72 23.72 30.18
CA THR A 53 -6.03 22.45 29.97
C THR A 53 -4.52 22.65 29.86
N GLY A 54 -4.08 23.66 29.10
CA GLY A 54 -2.65 23.97 28.94
C GLY A 54 -1.99 24.43 30.24
N GLY A 55 -2.69 25.23 31.06
CA GLY A 55 -2.20 25.67 32.36
C GLY A 55 -2.09 24.52 33.38
N LEU A 56 -3.11 23.66 33.45
CA LEU A 56 -3.19 22.57 34.42
C LEU A 56 -2.21 21.43 34.13
N VAL A 57 -1.95 21.14 32.84
CA VAL A 57 -0.92 20.16 32.42
C VAL A 57 0.48 20.65 32.76
N THR A 58 0.76 21.95 32.54
CA THR A 58 2.10 22.52 32.75
C THR A 58 2.45 22.71 34.23
N PHE A 59 1.48 23.16 35.05
CA PHE A 59 1.71 23.45 36.47
C PHE A 59 1.19 22.38 37.44
N GLY A 60 0.52 21.33 36.95
CA GLY A 60 -0.10 20.30 37.80
C GLY A 60 0.87 19.63 38.78
N ALA A 61 2.06 19.25 38.30
CA ALA A 61 3.10 18.68 39.17
C ALA A 61 3.61 19.71 40.22
N GLN A 62 3.71 20.98 39.83
CA GLN A 62 4.19 22.03 40.75
C GLN A 62 3.15 22.35 41.84
N ILE A 63 1.86 22.35 41.49
CA ILE A 63 0.74 22.52 42.43
C ILE A 63 0.71 21.37 43.45
N VAL A 64 0.83 20.12 42.98
CA VAL A 64 0.83 18.93 43.86
C VAL A 64 2.05 18.92 44.78
N SER A 65 3.23 19.31 44.29
CA SER A 65 4.41 19.47 45.14
C SER A 65 4.27 20.61 46.17
N GLY A 66 3.49 21.66 45.85
CA GLY A 66 3.19 22.78 46.74
C GLY A 66 2.24 22.45 47.89
N LEU A 67 1.56 21.30 47.84
CA LEU A 67 0.71 20.76 48.91
C LEU A 67 1.49 19.94 49.95
N GLY A 68 2.83 19.85 49.82
CA GLY A 68 3.72 19.17 50.77
C GLY A 68 4.11 17.74 50.39
N TYR A 69 3.71 17.26 49.20
CA TYR A 69 4.07 15.92 48.70
C TYR A 69 5.47 15.89 48.07
N GLY A 70 6.20 14.78 48.23
CA GLY A 70 7.51 14.60 47.62
C GLY A 70 7.47 14.56 46.08
N ARG A 71 8.62 14.78 45.41
CA ARG A 71 8.71 14.75 43.92
C ARG A 71 8.26 13.41 43.32
N LEU A 72 8.59 12.32 44.00
CA LEU A 72 8.27 10.96 43.57
C LEU A 72 6.78 10.64 43.79
N GLU A 73 6.20 11.07 44.92
CA GLU A 73 4.76 10.97 45.22
C GLU A 73 3.93 11.81 44.26
N THR A 74 4.41 13.00 43.90
CA THR A 74 3.75 13.90 42.95
C THR A 74 3.66 13.31 41.54
N THR A 75 4.74 12.65 41.09
CA THR A 75 4.75 11.96 39.79
C THR A 75 3.84 10.74 39.82
N LEU A 76 3.84 9.99 40.93
CA LEU A 76 2.96 8.85 41.15
C LEU A 76 1.48 9.26 41.16
N LEU A 77 1.14 10.40 41.75
CA LEU A 77 -0.22 10.97 41.75
C LEU A 77 -0.69 11.41 40.34
N GLY A 78 0.22 11.60 39.40
CA GLY A 78 -0.07 11.91 37.99
C GLY A 78 -0.29 10.68 37.08
N MET A 79 0.05 9.46 37.51
CA MET A 79 -0.18 8.25 36.70
C MET A 79 -1.67 7.86 36.62
N PRO A 80 -2.48 7.97 37.69
CA PRO A 80 -3.91 7.67 37.64
C PRO A 80 -4.69 8.58 36.70
N THR A 81 -4.30 9.83 36.48
CA THR A 81 -5.03 10.76 35.60
C THR A 81 -5.00 10.31 34.13
N GLY A 82 -3.86 9.86 33.62
CA GLY A 82 -3.75 9.30 32.26
C GLY A 82 -4.48 7.96 32.11
N MET A 83 -4.43 7.11 33.14
CA MET A 83 -5.13 5.83 33.17
C MET A 83 -6.65 6.02 33.22
N MET A 84 -7.13 6.95 34.05
CA MET A 84 -8.55 7.32 34.13
C MET A 84 -9.04 7.94 32.81
N GLN A 85 -8.23 8.74 32.13
CA GLN A 85 -8.56 9.30 30.81
C GLN A 85 -8.73 8.20 29.75
N SER A 86 -7.84 7.20 29.75
CA SER A 86 -7.89 6.07 28.82
C SER A 86 -9.07 5.14 29.11
N LEU A 87 -9.28 4.78 30.39
CA LEU A 87 -10.41 3.95 30.84
C LEU A 87 -11.76 4.62 30.57
N ALA A 88 -11.86 5.93 30.75
CA ALA A 88 -13.07 6.68 30.43
C ALA A 88 -13.43 6.61 28.93
N GLY A 89 -12.42 6.59 28.05
CA GLY A 89 -12.63 6.39 26.61
C GLY A 89 -13.25 5.03 26.28
N PHE A 90 -12.73 3.96 26.86
CA PHE A 90 -13.23 2.59 26.63
C PHE A 90 -14.61 2.35 27.24
N MET A 91 -14.85 2.85 28.46
CA MET A 91 -16.13 2.71 29.16
C MET A 91 -17.29 3.38 28.40
N VAL A 92 -17.01 4.40 27.58
CA VAL A 92 -18.01 5.08 26.75
C VAL A 92 -18.15 4.42 25.37
N ALA A 93 -17.06 3.94 24.77
CA ALA A 93 -17.06 3.37 23.42
C ALA A 93 -17.74 1.99 23.34
N ILE A 94 -17.52 1.12 24.33
CA ILE A 94 -17.99 -0.28 24.29
C ILE A 94 -19.53 -0.39 24.36
N PRO A 95 -20.25 0.31 25.27
CA PRO A 95 -21.71 0.22 25.33
C PRO A 95 -22.43 0.81 24.10
N GLN A 96 -21.78 1.68 23.32
CA GLN A 96 -22.35 2.28 22.12
C GLN A 96 -22.46 1.31 20.94
N GLN A 97 -21.66 0.23 20.95
CA GLN A 97 -21.70 -0.81 19.91
C GLN A 97 -22.91 -1.76 20.06
N TRP A 98 -23.47 -1.89 21.27
CA TRP A 98 -24.48 -2.92 21.60
C TRP A 98 -25.92 -2.40 21.72
N LEU A 99 -26.15 -1.09 21.79
CA LEU A 99 -27.49 -0.50 22.01
C LEU A 99 -27.90 0.45 20.87
N HIS A 100 -28.70 -0.06 19.92
CA HIS A 100 -29.30 0.75 18.86
C HIS A 100 -30.57 1.49 19.34
N ASN A 101 -30.72 2.76 18.93
CA ASN A 101 -31.85 3.68 19.17
C ASN A 101 -32.14 4.23 20.59
N LYS A 102 -31.35 3.93 21.63
CA LYS A 102 -31.47 4.59 22.96
C LYS A 102 -30.24 5.41 23.40
N ARG A 103 -29.37 5.75 22.44
CA ARG A 103 -28.06 6.41 22.63
C ARG A 103 -28.13 7.71 23.45
N CYS A 104 -29.23 8.45 23.41
CA CYS A 104 -29.40 9.70 24.18
C CYS A 104 -29.67 9.49 25.68
N TYR A 105 -30.35 8.41 26.08
CA TYR A 105 -30.69 8.15 27.49
C TYR A 105 -29.54 7.49 28.25
N THR A 106 -28.78 6.61 27.60
CA THR A 106 -27.55 6.04 28.17
C THR A 106 -26.43 7.07 28.25
N ALA A 107 -26.33 7.98 27.27
CA ALA A 107 -25.46 9.15 27.37
C ALA A 107 -25.88 10.08 28.52
N ALA A 108 -27.17 10.36 28.71
CA ALA A 108 -27.66 11.22 29.80
C ALA A 108 -27.38 10.65 31.20
N ALA A 109 -27.50 9.32 31.40
CA ALA A 109 -27.24 8.67 32.70
C ALA A 109 -25.74 8.62 33.07
N CYS A 110 -24.85 8.50 32.08
CA CYS A 110 -23.39 8.56 32.30
C CYS A 110 -22.83 10.00 32.35
N CYS A 111 -23.65 11.04 32.15
CA CYS A 111 -23.22 12.42 31.92
C CYS A 111 -23.06 13.32 33.16
N LEU A 112 -23.27 12.85 34.39
CA LEU A 112 -23.16 13.75 35.57
C LEU A 112 -21.72 14.09 35.99
N VAL A 113 -20.70 13.42 35.44
CA VAL A 113 -19.28 13.65 35.77
C VAL A 113 -18.41 13.99 34.54
N PRO A 114 -18.62 13.42 33.32
CA PRO A 114 -17.76 13.70 32.14
C PRO A 114 -18.21 14.87 31.24
N LEU A 115 -19.14 15.73 31.67
CA LEU A 115 -19.75 16.78 30.83
C LEU A 115 -18.73 17.67 30.09
N VAL A 116 -17.55 17.90 30.67
CA VAL A 116 -16.47 18.70 30.05
C VAL A 116 -15.80 17.99 28.86
N CYS A 117 -15.65 16.66 28.89
CA CYS A 117 -14.93 15.92 27.84
C CYS A 117 -15.78 15.65 26.59
N SER A 118 -17.09 15.43 26.73
CA SER A 118 -17.99 15.25 25.57
C SER A 118 -18.26 16.56 24.82
N ILE A 119 -18.15 17.71 25.50
CA ILE A 119 -18.26 19.03 24.87
C ILE A 119 -17.08 19.27 23.91
N ILE A 120 -15.88 18.80 24.25
CA ILE A 120 -14.65 18.95 23.45
C ILE A 120 -14.71 18.10 22.16
N ILE A 121 -15.15 16.84 22.25
CA ILE A 121 -15.22 15.94 21.07
C ILE A 121 -16.37 16.34 20.13
N ARG A 122 -17.50 16.81 20.65
CA ARG A 122 -18.57 17.39 19.81
C ARG A 122 -18.14 18.70 19.16
N ALA A 123 -17.44 19.58 19.87
CA ALA A 123 -17.00 20.85 19.30
C ALA A 123 -16.00 20.68 18.15
N LEU A 124 -15.14 19.66 18.17
CA LEU A 124 -14.19 19.36 17.09
C LEU A 124 -14.90 18.85 15.82
N THR A 125 -16.07 18.22 15.96
CA THR A 125 -16.79 17.60 14.83
C THR A 125 -17.87 18.52 14.25
N LEU A 126 -18.40 19.47 15.03
CA LEU A 126 -19.46 20.42 14.63
C LEU A 126 -19.11 21.35 13.44
N PRO A 127 -17.89 21.94 13.31
CA PRO A 127 -17.57 22.78 12.16
C PRO A 127 -17.58 22.00 10.84
N MET A 128 -17.31 20.69 10.87
CA MET A 128 -17.20 19.86 9.67
C MET A 128 -18.55 19.57 8.98
N GLY A 129 -19.64 19.55 9.75
CA GLY A 129 -21.01 19.29 9.26
C GLY A 129 -21.84 20.55 8.96
N ASN A 130 -21.53 21.69 9.60
CA ASN A 130 -22.36 22.90 9.52
C ASN A 130 -21.88 23.95 8.50
N VAL A 131 -20.76 23.71 7.81
CA VAL A 131 -20.17 24.64 6.84
C VAL A 131 -20.14 23.98 5.46
N SER A 132 -20.89 24.50 4.49
CA SER A 132 -20.82 24.03 3.10
C SER A 132 -19.68 24.73 2.35
N GLY A 133 -18.93 23.97 1.54
CA GLY A 133 -17.81 24.46 0.73
C GLY A 133 -16.42 24.01 1.22
N HIS A 134 -15.61 23.43 0.32
CA HIS A 134 -14.31 22.84 0.63
C HIS A 134 -13.31 23.85 1.23
N THR A 135 -13.11 25.01 0.56
CA THR A 135 -12.22 26.07 1.04
C THR A 135 -12.69 26.65 2.37
N LYS A 136 -14.02 26.80 2.55
CA LYS A 136 -14.63 27.33 3.77
C LYS A 136 -14.38 26.40 4.97
N LYS A 137 -14.53 25.08 4.78
CA LYS A 137 -14.20 24.07 5.80
C LYS A 137 -12.73 24.14 6.21
N LEU A 138 -11.81 24.24 5.23
CA LEU A 138 -10.38 24.36 5.49
C LEU A 138 -10.04 25.61 6.32
N THR A 139 -10.63 26.76 5.99
CA THR A 139 -10.41 28.03 6.72
C THR A 139 -10.95 27.98 8.15
N VAL A 140 -12.13 27.39 8.38
CA VAL A 140 -12.65 27.21 9.74
C VAL A 140 -11.75 26.29 10.56
N ASN A 141 -11.23 25.21 9.97
CA ASN A 141 -10.29 24.31 10.65
C ASN A 141 -8.99 25.01 11.03
N ALA A 142 -8.40 25.78 10.11
CA ALA A 142 -7.19 26.56 10.39
C ALA A 142 -7.41 27.58 11.53
N THR A 143 -8.60 28.18 11.60
CA THR A 143 -8.98 29.12 12.66
C THR A 143 -9.09 28.43 14.03
N THR A 144 -9.60 27.19 14.07
CA THR A 144 -9.64 26.38 15.29
C THR A 144 -8.24 25.99 15.78
N PHE A 145 -7.34 25.59 14.88
CA PHE A 145 -5.94 25.31 15.25
C PHE A 145 -5.23 26.56 15.77
N LEU A 146 -5.49 27.72 15.16
CA LEU A 146 -4.95 28.99 15.64
C LEU A 146 -5.43 29.30 17.07
N ALA A 147 -6.71 29.06 17.37
CA ALA A 147 -7.26 29.22 18.72
C ALA A 147 -6.56 28.32 19.75
N TYR A 148 -6.29 27.06 19.38
CA TYR A 148 -5.56 26.11 20.21
C TYR A 148 -4.13 26.57 20.52
N CYS A 149 -3.41 27.06 19.51
CA CYS A 149 -2.05 27.60 19.71
C CYS A 149 -2.05 28.84 20.62
N ILE A 150 -3.00 29.76 20.42
CA ILE A 150 -3.14 30.95 21.28
C ILE A 150 -3.47 30.54 22.72
N ALA A 151 -4.33 29.53 22.89
CA ALA A 151 -4.70 29.00 24.21
C ALA A 151 -3.49 28.46 24.99
N ASN A 152 -2.62 27.69 24.32
CA ASN A 152 -1.41 27.13 24.92
C ASN A 152 -0.38 28.20 25.29
N ILE A 153 -0.39 29.37 24.64
CA ILE A 153 0.46 30.51 25.00
C ILE A 153 -0.10 31.24 26.22
N ILE A 154 -1.42 31.44 26.28
CA ILE A 154 -2.08 32.17 27.37
C ILE A 154 -2.13 31.31 28.65
N GLY A 155 -2.40 30.01 28.54
CA GLY A 155 -2.62 29.08 29.67
C GLY A 155 -1.57 29.19 30.79
N PRO A 156 -0.27 29.06 30.48
CA PRO A 156 0.79 29.16 31.49
C PRO A 156 0.92 30.54 32.14
N GLN A 157 0.50 31.62 31.45
CA GLN A 157 0.66 32.99 31.96
C GLN A 157 -0.37 33.35 33.05
N VAL A 158 -1.45 32.58 33.15
CA VAL A 158 -2.51 32.77 34.16
C VAL A 158 -2.04 32.29 35.54
N PHE A 159 -1.06 31.39 35.61
CA PHE A 159 -0.47 30.87 36.83
C PHE A 159 0.77 31.69 37.22
N ARG A 160 0.58 32.69 38.10
CA ARG A 160 1.67 33.57 38.53
C ARG A 160 2.52 32.94 39.63
N ALA A 161 3.85 32.95 39.44
CA ALA A 161 4.80 32.46 40.42
C ALA A 161 4.72 33.16 41.79
N ALA A 162 4.26 34.42 41.83
CA ALA A 162 4.09 35.22 43.04
C ALA A 162 2.97 34.73 43.98
N GLU A 163 2.06 33.88 43.48
CA GLU A 163 0.89 33.39 44.24
C GLU A 163 1.03 31.92 44.67
N ALA A 164 2.23 31.34 44.54
CA ALA A 164 2.51 29.99 45.00
C ALA A 164 2.38 29.90 46.54
N PRO A 165 1.81 28.81 47.10
CA PRO A 165 1.30 27.60 46.43
C PRO A 165 -0.21 27.62 46.10
N HIS A 166 -0.94 28.69 46.44
CA HIS A 166 -2.41 28.70 46.37
C HIS A 166 -2.98 29.13 45.00
N TYR A 167 -2.22 29.84 44.16
CA TYR A 167 -2.55 30.23 42.79
C TYR A 167 -4.02 30.69 42.57
N SER A 168 -4.53 31.57 43.42
CA SER A 168 -5.95 31.98 43.42
C SER A 168 -6.38 32.66 42.12
N THR A 169 -5.50 33.43 41.48
CA THR A 169 -5.75 34.04 40.16
C THR A 169 -5.87 32.97 39.07
N GLY A 170 -5.09 31.88 39.17
CA GLY A 170 -5.16 30.72 38.29
C GLY A 170 -6.52 30.04 38.31
N TYR A 171 -6.99 29.67 39.51
CA TYR A 171 -8.28 29.01 39.68
C TYR A 171 -9.49 29.88 39.31
N ASN A 172 -9.48 31.16 39.69
CA ASN A 172 -10.58 32.08 39.35
C ASN A 172 -10.67 32.34 37.85
N SER A 173 -9.53 32.47 37.17
CA SER A 173 -9.48 32.62 35.71
C SER A 173 -9.95 31.34 35.02
N ASN A 174 -9.58 30.17 35.54
CA ASN A 174 -10.03 28.87 35.04
C ASN A 174 -11.57 28.78 35.05
N LEU A 175 -12.20 29.14 36.17
CA LEU A 175 -13.66 29.17 36.30
C LEU A 175 -14.31 30.18 35.34
N GLY A 176 -13.67 31.33 35.12
CA GLY A 176 -14.15 32.35 34.19
C GLY A 176 -14.10 31.92 32.73
N PHE A 177 -13.03 31.24 32.31
CA PHE A 177 -12.91 30.67 30.97
C PHE A 177 -13.92 29.54 30.73
N GLU A 178 -14.14 28.67 31.73
CA GLU A 178 -15.16 27.63 31.69
C GLU A 178 -16.57 28.19 31.52
N ALA A 179 -16.94 29.20 32.32
CA ALA A 179 -18.23 29.87 32.19
C ALA A 179 -18.41 30.54 30.81
N THR A 180 -17.34 31.14 30.27
CA THR A 180 -17.35 31.78 28.95
C THR A 180 -17.54 30.76 27.83
N ALA A 181 -16.88 29.59 27.92
CA ALA A 181 -17.06 28.50 26.96
C ALA A 181 -18.50 27.96 26.95
N ILE A 182 -19.10 27.77 28.13
CA ILE A 182 -20.50 27.34 28.27
C ILE A 182 -21.44 28.36 27.61
N CYS A 183 -21.25 29.65 27.88
CA CYS A 183 -22.05 30.73 27.28
C CYS A 183 -21.92 30.78 25.75
N ALA A 184 -20.69 30.65 25.22
CA ALA A 184 -20.43 30.65 23.77
C ALA A 184 -21.11 29.45 23.07
N LEU A 185 -21.09 28.28 23.71
CA LEU A 185 -21.73 27.07 23.19
C LEU A 185 -23.26 27.17 23.20
N LEU A 186 -23.84 27.72 24.28
CA LEU A 186 -25.28 27.96 24.37
C LEU A 186 -25.74 28.98 23.32
N ALA A 187 -24.95 30.04 23.08
CA ALA A 187 -25.22 31.01 22.03
C ALA A 187 -25.16 30.37 20.62
N TYR A 188 -24.18 29.51 20.38
CA TYR A 188 -24.07 28.76 19.12
C TYR A 188 -25.27 27.81 18.91
N ALA A 189 -25.66 27.08 19.95
CA ALA A 189 -26.81 26.18 19.93
C ALA A 189 -28.12 26.95 19.67
N GLY A 190 -28.31 28.09 20.35
CA GLY A 190 -29.44 28.99 20.12
C GLY A 190 -29.47 29.51 18.68
N GLY A 191 -28.33 29.92 18.13
CA GLY A 191 -28.19 30.36 16.74
C GLY A 191 -28.58 29.26 15.74
N CYS A 192 -28.14 28.01 15.97
CA CYS A 192 -28.52 26.88 15.13
C CYS A 192 -30.02 26.55 15.22
N ILE A 193 -30.62 26.63 16.41
CA ILE A 193 -32.07 26.40 16.58
C ILE A 193 -32.88 27.48 15.86
N VAL A 194 -32.47 28.74 15.95
CA VAL A 194 -33.13 29.86 15.26
C VAL A 194 -33.01 29.71 13.73
N GLU A 195 -31.84 29.29 13.24
CA GLU A 195 -31.60 29.11 11.81
C GLU A 195 -32.34 27.90 11.25
N ASN A 196 -32.40 26.78 11.99
CA ASN A 196 -33.21 25.62 11.62
C ASN A 196 -34.70 25.99 11.58
N ARG A 197 -35.20 26.72 12.60
CA ARG A 197 -36.59 27.22 12.60
C ARG A 197 -36.88 28.21 11.46
N LYS A 198 -35.90 28.97 10.99
CA LYS A 198 -36.04 29.85 9.83
C LYS A 198 -36.09 29.05 8.53
N ARG A 199 -35.30 27.99 8.40
CA ARG A 199 -35.31 27.07 7.25
C ARG A 199 -36.61 26.28 7.16
N ASP A 200 -37.09 25.73 8.27
CA ASP A 200 -38.37 25.01 8.34
C ASP A 200 -39.55 25.91 7.95
N LYS A 201 -39.49 27.20 8.30
CA LYS A 201 -40.48 28.21 7.87
C LYS A 201 -40.37 28.61 6.40
N ALA A 202 -39.17 28.54 5.79
CA ALA A 202 -38.97 28.86 4.38
C ALA A 202 -39.35 27.69 3.46
N GLU A 203 -39.09 26.44 3.89
CA GLU A 203 -39.46 25.22 3.15
C GLU A 203 -40.94 24.88 3.30
N GLY A 204 -41.57 25.22 4.43
CA GLY A 204 -43.02 25.06 4.65
C GLY A 204 -43.93 26.02 3.86
N VAL A 205 -43.36 27.03 3.17
CA VAL A 205 -44.10 28.01 2.35
C VAL A 205 -44.09 27.65 0.86
N SER A 206 -43.25 26.70 0.41
CA SER A 206 -43.04 26.43 -1.02
C SER A 206 -43.95 25.34 -1.62
N PHE A 207 -44.86 24.73 -0.85
CA PHE A 207 -45.75 23.66 -1.34
C PHE A 207 -47.23 24.05 -1.44
N ALA A 208 -47.58 25.31 -1.17
CA ALA A 208 -48.92 25.84 -1.39
C ALA A 208 -48.77 27.17 -2.15
N ASP A 209 -49.38 27.24 -3.32
CA ASP A 209 -49.43 28.38 -4.25
C ASP A 209 -48.19 28.58 -5.13
N HIS A 210 -48.12 27.92 -6.30
CA HIS A 210 -48.60 28.51 -7.56
C HIS A 210 -48.42 27.56 -8.76
N ASP A 211 -49.37 27.68 -9.68
CA ASP A 211 -49.59 26.91 -10.90
C ASP A 211 -48.50 27.03 -11.98
N LEU A 212 -48.68 26.16 -12.98
CA LEU A 212 -47.98 26.04 -14.26
C LEU A 212 -47.78 27.39 -15.01
N ASP A 213 -46.71 27.39 -15.81
CA ASP A 213 -46.33 28.32 -16.88
C ASP A 213 -45.34 29.47 -16.55
N GLN A 214 -44.29 29.52 -17.37
CA GLN A 214 -43.34 30.61 -17.62
C GLN A 214 -42.51 31.14 -16.44
N VAL A 215 -41.21 30.75 -16.37
CA VAL A 215 -40.12 31.74 -16.27
C VAL A 215 -38.90 31.26 -17.04
N ASP A 216 -38.50 32.14 -17.94
CA ASP A 216 -37.40 32.18 -18.90
C ASP A 216 -35.99 32.02 -18.28
N TYR A 217 -35.18 31.09 -18.82
CA TYR A 217 -33.73 31.08 -18.61
C TYR A 217 -33.06 31.81 -19.77
N GLY A 218 -33.04 33.15 -19.69
CA GLY A 218 -32.17 33.98 -20.50
C GLY A 218 -30.73 33.90 -19.99
N LEU A 219 -29.88 33.18 -20.72
CA LEU A 219 -28.55 33.61 -21.19
C LEU A 219 -27.92 32.48 -22.03
N ALA A 220 -28.17 32.61 -23.34
CA ALA A 220 -27.34 32.30 -24.51
C ALA A 220 -25.83 32.12 -24.24
N ASP A 221 -25.03 31.45 -25.06
CA ASP A 221 -25.15 30.70 -26.32
C ASP A 221 -23.71 30.18 -26.48
N GLU A 222 -23.48 28.87 -26.68
CA GLU A 222 -22.26 28.43 -27.42
C GLU A 222 -22.16 26.92 -27.70
N ASN A 223 -22.89 26.03 -27.02
CA ASN A 223 -22.62 24.58 -27.16
C ASN A 223 -23.72 23.75 -27.84
N GLN A 224 -24.60 24.37 -28.63
CA GLN A 224 -25.76 23.67 -29.19
C GLN A 224 -25.49 22.97 -30.53
N THR A 225 -24.31 23.18 -31.14
CA THR A 225 -23.94 22.56 -32.42
C THR A 225 -23.25 21.19 -32.25
N GLU A 226 -22.59 20.94 -31.12
CA GLU A 226 -21.98 19.62 -30.83
C GLU A 226 -23.01 18.58 -30.37
N ILE A 227 -24.13 19.01 -29.78
CA ILE A 227 -25.14 18.12 -29.20
C ILE A 227 -25.97 17.41 -30.28
N GLN A 228 -26.18 18.03 -31.45
CA GLN A 228 -26.95 17.42 -32.54
C GLN A 228 -26.16 16.40 -33.37
N ALA A 229 -24.81 16.44 -33.36
CA ALA A 229 -23.99 15.44 -34.03
C ALA A 229 -23.97 14.10 -33.27
N ILE A 230 -23.99 14.16 -31.93
CA ILE A 230 -23.84 13.00 -31.04
C ILE A 230 -25.16 12.23 -30.87
N GLN A 231 -26.31 12.88 -31.00
CA GLN A 231 -27.63 12.23 -30.87
C GLN A 231 -27.97 11.26 -32.01
N SER A 232 -27.22 11.26 -33.12
CA SER A 232 -27.43 10.32 -34.23
C SER A 232 -26.69 8.98 -34.08
N PHE A 233 -25.84 8.82 -33.07
CA PHE A 233 -24.97 7.64 -32.90
C PHE A 233 -25.37 6.71 -31.75
N GLU A 234 -26.39 7.03 -30.94
CA GLU A 234 -26.72 6.32 -29.69
C GLU A 234 -27.99 5.46 -29.70
N GLU A 235 -28.53 5.12 -30.87
CA GLU A 235 -29.68 4.20 -30.97
C GLU A 235 -29.31 2.70 -31.02
N HIS A 236 -28.03 2.33 -30.92
CA HIS A 236 -27.62 0.91 -30.91
C HIS A 236 -26.60 0.59 -29.82
N GLU A 237 -27.07 0.19 -28.64
CA GLU A 237 -26.63 -0.99 -27.86
C GLU A 237 -27.11 -0.89 -26.41
N THR A 238 -28.15 -1.64 -26.08
CA THR A 238 -28.49 -2.04 -24.70
C THR A 238 -28.24 -3.53 -24.57
N ILE A 239 -27.27 -3.94 -23.75
CA ILE A 239 -27.12 -5.33 -23.30
C ILE A 239 -27.12 -5.31 -21.77
N GLU A 240 -28.06 -6.05 -21.17
CA GLU A 240 -28.23 -6.26 -19.74
C GLU A 240 -27.17 -7.24 -19.19
N ASP A 241 -26.55 -6.91 -18.05
CA ASP A 241 -25.63 -7.81 -17.33
C ASP A 241 -26.41 -8.87 -16.51
N PRO A 242 -26.00 -10.17 -16.52
CA PRO A 242 -26.67 -11.21 -15.73
C PRO A 242 -26.12 -11.33 -14.29
N PRO A 243 -26.85 -12.01 -13.37
CA PRO A 243 -26.56 -12.03 -11.94
C PRO A 243 -25.33 -12.87 -11.50
N ILE A 244 -24.80 -12.49 -10.34
CA ILE A 244 -23.45 -12.74 -9.79
C ILE A 244 -23.09 -14.22 -9.51
N GLN A 245 -24.08 -15.12 -9.35
CA GLN A 245 -23.82 -16.51 -8.95
C GLN A 245 -23.43 -17.43 -10.12
N ASP A 246 -23.82 -17.04 -11.34
CA ASP A 246 -23.49 -17.79 -12.57
C ASP A 246 -22.11 -17.42 -13.11
N SER A 247 -21.56 -16.23 -12.82
CA SER A 247 -20.26 -15.79 -13.35
C SER A 247 -19.08 -16.54 -12.71
N VAL A 248 -19.13 -16.79 -11.40
CA VAL A 248 -18.10 -17.57 -10.67
C VAL A 248 -18.21 -19.04 -11.03
N SER A 249 -19.44 -19.58 -11.13
CA SER A 249 -19.65 -20.97 -11.59
C SER A 249 -19.18 -21.17 -13.03
N ASN A 250 -19.48 -20.25 -13.95
CA ASN A 250 -19.02 -20.36 -15.34
C ASN A 250 -17.50 -20.17 -15.50
N ALA A 251 -16.87 -19.32 -14.69
CA ALA A 251 -15.41 -19.19 -14.66
C ALA A 251 -14.74 -20.48 -14.14
N LEU A 252 -15.26 -21.06 -13.06
CA LEU A 252 -14.80 -22.34 -12.50
C LEU A 252 -15.11 -23.53 -13.41
N ILE A 253 -16.22 -23.51 -14.16
CA ILE A 253 -16.55 -24.51 -15.19
C ILE A 253 -15.58 -24.40 -16.37
N SER A 254 -15.17 -23.19 -16.79
CA SER A 254 -14.14 -23.03 -17.83
C SER A 254 -12.76 -23.55 -17.37
N LEU A 255 -12.45 -23.43 -16.08
CA LEU A 255 -11.24 -23.96 -15.46
C LEU A 255 -11.29 -25.50 -15.28
N SER A 256 -12.47 -26.06 -14.98
CA SER A 256 -12.70 -27.51 -14.85
C SER A 256 -12.71 -28.25 -16.19
N GLY A 257 -13.09 -27.57 -17.28
CA GLY A 257 -12.99 -28.10 -18.65
C GLY A 257 -11.55 -28.31 -19.14
N ALA A 258 -10.56 -27.78 -18.43
CA ALA A 258 -9.15 -27.84 -18.77
C ALA A 258 -8.35 -28.80 -17.87
N HIS A 259 -8.77 -30.08 -17.77
CA HIS A 259 -7.90 -31.14 -17.23
C HIS A 259 -7.74 -32.31 -18.21
N LEU A 260 -6.57 -32.29 -18.87
CA LEU A 260 -5.64 -33.40 -19.16
C LEU A 260 -6.12 -34.66 -19.92
N GLY A 261 -5.53 -34.86 -21.12
CA GLY A 261 -5.05 -36.18 -21.56
C GLY A 261 -5.49 -36.65 -22.96
N GLN A 262 -4.50 -36.92 -23.81
CA GLN A 262 -4.57 -37.74 -25.04
C GLN A 262 -5.28 -37.16 -26.28
N ARG A 263 -4.55 -36.33 -27.05
CA ARG A 263 -4.42 -36.43 -28.52
C ARG A 263 -3.44 -35.38 -29.05
N ALA A 264 -2.17 -35.52 -28.68
CA ALA A 264 -1.08 -34.92 -29.44
C ALA A 264 -0.65 -35.92 -30.52
N LEU A 265 -1.38 -35.95 -31.64
CA LEU A 265 -0.88 -36.50 -32.88
C LEU A 265 -1.10 -35.47 -33.98
N ILE A 266 0.01 -34.78 -34.30
CA ILE A 266 0.37 -34.27 -35.63
C ILE A 266 -0.71 -33.46 -36.34
N GLU A 267 -0.74 -32.14 -36.15
CA GLU A 267 -1.12 -31.18 -37.21
C GLU A 267 -0.29 -29.88 -37.08
N PRO A 268 0.11 -29.24 -38.20
CA PRO A 268 1.02 -28.10 -38.20
C PRO A 268 0.29 -26.80 -37.78
N SER A 269 1.03 -25.94 -37.09
CA SER A 269 0.78 -24.51 -36.80
C SER A 269 -0.59 -23.92 -37.22
N PRO A 270 -1.43 -23.42 -36.30
CA PRO A 270 -2.61 -22.67 -36.72
C PRO A 270 -2.18 -21.30 -37.24
N SER A 271 -2.66 -20.96 -38.44
CA SER A 271 -2.63 -19.62 -39.04
C SER A 271 -3.22 -18.55 -38.10
N PRO A 272 -2.80 -17.28 -38.22
CA PRO A 272 -3.24 -16.21 -37.32
C PRO A 272 -4.76 -16.02 -37.39
N VAL A 273 -5.40 -16.00 -36.24
CA VAL A 273 -6.84 -15.79 -36.09
C VAL A 273 -7.19 -14.36 -36.56
N ASN A 274 -8.21 -14.24 -37.42
CA ASN A 274 -8.68 -12.97 -37.97
C ASN A 274 -9.16 -11.97 -36.88
N PRO A 275 -8.87 -10.66 -37.01
CA PRO A 275 -8.87 -9.67 -35.92
C PRO A 275 -10.25 -9.09 -35.48
N SER A 276 -11.39 -9.75 -35.71
CA SER A 276 -12.73 -9.11 -35.58
C SER A 276 -13.75 -9.79 -34.65
N ASN A 277 -13.42 -10.88 -33.95
CA ASN A 277 -14.43 -11.68 -33.23
C ASN A 277 -14.34 -11.69 -31.70
N LEU A 278 -13.61 -10.76 -31.07
CA LEU A 278 -13.62 -10.59 -29.60
C LEU A 278 -14.54 -9.42 -29.23
N PRO A 279 -15.72 -9.67 -28.64
CA PRO A 279 -16.66 -8.61 -28.29
C PRO A 279 -16.07 -7.70 -27.19
N GLY A 280 -16.03 -6.38 -27.44
CA GLY A 280 -15.70 -5.36 -26.44
C GLY A 280 -14.22 -5.01 -26.22
N LEU A 281 -13.32 -5.37 -27.13
CA LEU A 281 -11.91 -4.93 -27.10
C LEU A 281 -11.61 -3.96 -28.25
N ASP A 282 -11.16 -2.75 -27.91
CA ASP A 282 -10.66 -1.78 -28.88
C ASP A 282 -9.46 -2.35 -29.65
N ALA A 283 -9.23 -1.90 -30.89
CA ALA A 283 -8.12 -2.39 -31.73
C ALA A 283 -6.75 -2.34 -31.02
N GLN A 284 -6.52 -1.29 -30.23
CA GLN A 284 -5.31 -1.12 -29.44
C GLN A 284 -5.22 -2.10 -28.26
N ALA A 285 -6.34 -2.39 -27.60
CA ALA A 285 -6.40 -3.36 -26.51
C ALA A 285 -6.15 -4.79 -27.04
N PHE A 286 -6.60 -5.09 -28.26
CA PHE A 286 -6.30 -6.35 -28.94
C PHE A 286 -4.80 -6.50 -29.25
N GLU A 287 -4.17 -5.46 -29.80
CA GLU A 287 -2.72 -5.46 -30.06
C GLU A 287 -1.90 -5.65 -28.78
N LEU A 288 -2.27 -4.95 -27.70
CA LEU A 288 -1.62 -5.09 -26.39
C LEU A 288 -1.82 -6.47 -25.77
N MET A 289 -3.00 -7.09 -25.95
CA MET A 289 -3.25 -8.48 -25.51
C MET A 289 -2.42 -9.47 -26.34
N GLY A 290 -2.27 -9.25 -27.65
CA GLY A 290 -1.37 -10.03 -28.49
C GLY A 290 0.08 -9.94 -28.01
N HIS A 291 0.57 -8.73 -27.74
CA HIS A 291 1.90 -8.50 -27.16
C HIS A 291 2.05 -9.16 -25.78
N TYR A 292 0.98 -9.19 -24.98
CA TYR A 292 1.00 -9.83 -23.67
C TYR A 292 1.27 -11.33 -23.79
N LEU A 293 0.54 -12.01 -24.67
CA LEU A 293 0.66 -13.45 -24.90
C LEU A 293 1.98 -13.84 -25.54
N ASP A 294 2.46 -13.04 -26.50
CA ASP A 294 3.69 -13.34 -27.25
C ASP A 294 4.95 -13.06 -26.43
N ARG A 295 4.98 -11.93 -25.71
CA ARG A 295 6.21 -11.41 -25.10
C ARG A 295 6.11 -11.17 -23.60
N THR A 296 5.10 -10.45 -23.12
CA THR A 296 5.04 -10.06 -21.70
C THR A 296 4.97 -11.27 -20.78
N ALA A 297 3.97 -12.13 -20.92
CA ALA A 297 3.78 -13.30 -20.06
C ALA A 297 5.00 -14.24 -20.11
N VAL A 298 5.64 -14.34 -21.27
CA VAL A 298 6.86 -15.13 -21.48
C VAL A 298 8.05 -14.54 -20.74
N SER A 299 8.21 -13.21 -20.71
CA SER A 299 9.24 -12.52 -19.94
C SER A 299 8.99 -12.56 -18.42
N MET A 300 7.76 -12.81 -17.95
CA MET A 300 7.46 -12.94 -16.52
C MET A 300 7.85 -14.31 -15.94
N GLY A 301 7.78 -15.35 -16.76
CA GLY A 301 8.05 -16.73 -16.33
C GLY A 301 9.45 -17.18 -16.74
N ASN A 302 10.15 -17.83 -15.83
CA ASN A 302 11.50 -18.35 -16.04
C ASN A 302 11.56 -19.57 -17.00
N GLY A 303 10.40 -20.13 -17.38
CA GLY A 303 10.31 -21.26 -18.30
C GLY A 303 10.55 -22.63 -17.67
N SER A 304 10.53 -22.73 -16.34
CA SER A 304 10.80 -24.01 -15.63
C SER A 304 9.72 -25.07 -15.84
N THR A 305 8.51 -24.68 -16.21
CA THR A 305 7.41 -25.61 -16.51
C THR A 305 6.89 -25.44 -17.93
N THR A 306 6.18 -26.45 -18.43
CA THR A 306 5.63 -26.45 -19.79
C THR A 306 4.43 -25.50 -19.95
N ALA A 307 3.76 -25.17 -18.85
CA ALA A 307 2.57 -24.33 -18.82
C ALA A 307 2.86 -23.05 -18.04
N ASN A 308 2.73 -21.90 -18.69
CA ASN A 308 2.93 -20.61 -18.04
C ASN A 308 1.66 -20.20 -17.27
N PRO A 309 1.68 -20.08 -15.93
CA PRO A 309 0.51 -19.71 -15.14
C PRO A 309 0.04 -18.27 -15.41
N PHE A 310 0.93 -17.36 -15.84
CA PHE A 310 0.55 -16.03 -16.31
C PHE A 310 -0.39 -16.08 -17.53
N ILE A 311 -0.35 -17.17 -18.30
CA ILE A 311 -1.28 -17.42 -19.40
C ILE A 311 -2.46 -18.27 -18.90
N VAL A 312 -2.17 -19.46 -18.38
CA VAL A 312 -3.18 -20.47 -18.03
C VAL A 312 -4.14 -20.00 -16.94
N GLN A 313 -3.67 -19.21 -15.98
CA GLN A 313 -4.48 -18.71 -14.87
C GLN A 313 -5.01 -17.29 -15.12
N LEU A 314 -4.16 -16.34 -15.54
CA LEU A 314 -4.59 -14.94 -15.62
C LEU A 314 -5.45 -14.62 -16.85
N ILE A 315 -5.24 -15.28 -17.99
CA ILE A 315 -6.03 -14.99 -19.20
C ILE A 315 -7.51 -15.34 -19.02
N PRO A 316 -7.90 -16.53 -18.50
CA PRO A 316 -9.30 -16.81 -18.17
C PRO A 316 -9.89 -15.79 -17.19
N LEU A 317 -9.12 -15.38 -16.18
CA LEU A 317 -9.54 -14.37 -15.20
C LEU A 317 -9.75 -12.99 -15.84
N SER A 318 -8.98 -12.63 -16.87
CA SER A 318 -9.15 -11.39 -17.63
C SER A 318 -10.46 -11.34 -18.42
N PHE A 319 -10.95 -12.50 -18.90
CA PHE A 319 -12.26 -12.57 -19.57
C PHE A 319 -13.41 -12.50 -18.57
N ALA A 320 -13.19 -12.97 -17.34
CA ALA A 320 -14.20 -12.95 -16.29
C ALA A 320 -14.32 -11.58 -15.59
N ASN A 321 -13.29 -10.75 -15.61
CA ASN A 321 -13.30 -9.47 -14.87
C ASN A 321 -12.55 -8.34 -15.59
N THR A 322 -13.25 -7.21 -15.78
CA THR A 322 -12.72 -6.00 -16.44
C THR A 322 -11.52 -5.39 -15.73
N ILE A 323 -11.43 -5.44 -14.39
CA ILE A 323 -10.30 -4.89 -13.63
C ILE A 323 -9.03 -5.69 -13.95
N VAL A 324 -9.10 -7.02 -13.91
CA VAL A 324 -7.97 -7.90 -14.24
C VAL A 324 -7.53 -7.67 -15.69
N ARG A 325 -8.47 -7.57 -16.62
CA ARG A 325 -8.19 -7.28 -18.03
C ARG A 325 -7.42 -5.97 -18.21
N GLU A 326 -7.91 -4.88 -17.64
CA GLU A 326 -7.30 -3.55 -17.79
C GLU A 326 -5.93 -3.47 -17.11
N LEU A 327 -5.73 -4.18 -15.99
CA LEU A 327 -4.42 -4.30 -15.34
C LEU A 327 -3.42 -5.09 -16.18
N MET A 328 -3.84 -6.20 -16.81
CA MET A 328 -2.97 -6.96 -17.72
C MET A 328 -2.59 -6.16 -18.98
N LEU A 329 -3.53 -5.39 -19.53
CA LEU A 329 -3.24 -4.50 -20.65
C LEU A 329 -2.26 -3.39 -20.27
N SER A 330 -2.42 -2.79 -19.09
CA SER A 330 -1.50 -1.81 -18.52
C SER A 330 -0.08 -2.37 -18.33
N GLN A 331 0.02 -3.60 -17.82
CA GLN A 331 1.28 -4.33 -17.68
C GLN A 331 1.94 -4.58 -19.05
N SER A 332 1.16 -5.01 -20.04
CA SER A 332 1.66 -5.22 -21.42
C SER A 332 2.14 -3.93 -22.07
N ALA A 333 1.40 -2.83 -21.89
CA ALA A 333 1.77 -1.52 -22.41
C ALA A 333 3.05 -0.99 -21.76
N SER A 334 3.18 -1.15 -20.43
CA SER A 334 4.40 -0.78 -19.69
C SER A 334 5.62 -1.57 -20.16
N HIS A 335 5.49 -2.89 -20.32
CA HIS A 335 6.57 -3.73 -20.83
C HIS A 335 6.98 -3.37 -22.27
N ARG A 336 6.00 -3.08 -23.14
CA ARG A 336 6.26 -2.61 -24.51
C ARG A 336 7.01 -1.29 -24.53
N ALA A 337 6.63 -0.33 -23.68
CA ALA A 337 7.26 0.99 -23.61
C ALA A 337 8.74 0.92 -23.16
N VAL A 338 9.10 -0.06 -22.33
CA VAL A 338 10.51 -0.28 -21.93
C VAL A 338 11.35 -0.81 -23.09
N LEU A 339 10.77 -1.65 -23.95
CA LEU A 339 11.45 -2.22 -25.12
C LEU A 339 11.52 -1.26 -26.32
N ASP A 340 10.48 -0.44 -26.50
CA ASP A 340 10.32 0.51 -27.58
C ASP A 340 10.26 1.93 -27.01
N ALA A 341 11.45 2.57 -26.91
CA ALA A 341 11.64 3.90 -26.32
C ALA A 341 11.11 5.06 -27.20
N GLY A 342 9.99 4.85 -27.88
CA GLY A 342 9.28 5.87 -28.65
C GLY A 342 8.23 6.59 -27.79
N ASP A 343 8.15 7.92 -27.95
CA ASP A 343 7.20 8.79 -27.23
C ASP A 343 5.74 8.28 -27.28
N GLN A 344 5.34 7.63 -28.38
CA GLN A 344 3.99 7.09 -28.53
C GLN A 344 3.72 5.89 -27.59
N SER A 345 4.67 4.96 -27.49
CA SER A 345 4.55 3.77 -26.65
C SER A 345 4.48 4.15 -25.16
N GLU A 346 5.24 5.16 -24.75
CA GLU A 346 5.20 5.70 -23.37
C GLU A 346 3.86 6.38 -23.04
N VAL A 347 3.32 7.20 -23.95
CA VAL A 347 2.00 7.85 -23.76
C VAL A 347 0.89 6.82 -23.64
N ILE A 348 0.93 5.74 -24.43
CA ILE A 348 -0.03 4.64 -24.37
C ILE A 348 0.08 3.93 -23.01
N ALA A 349 1.29 3.59 -22.58
CA ALA A 349 1.52 2.96 -21.28
C ALA A 349 0.98 3.80 -20.12
N HIS A 350 1.27 5.11 -20.11
CA HIS A 350 0.77 6.02 -19.09
C HIS A 350 -0.76 6.11 -19.06
N THR A 351 -1.40 6.07 -20.23
CA THR A 351 -2.87 6.12 -20.37
C THR A 351 -3.53 4.88 -19.77
N TYR A 352 -3.07 3.69 -20.15
CA TYR A 352 -3.59 2.42 -19.60
C TYR A 352 -3.28 2.29 -18.11
N TYR A 353 -2.11 2.70 -17.66
CA TYR A 353 -1.72 2.71 -16.25
C TYR A 353 -2.61 3.62 -15.40
N THR A 354 -2.89 4.84 -15.87
CA THR A 354 -3.79 5.76 -15.17
C THR A 354 -5.22 5.21 -15.11
N LYS A 355 -5.70 4.59 -16.18
CA LYS A 355 -7.02 3.95 -16.24
C LYS A 355 -7.11 2.76 -15.27
N SER A 356 -6.11 1.88 -15.28
CA SER A 356 -6.08 0.67 -14.46
C SER A 356 -6.02 1.00 -12.96
N ILE A 357 -5.21 1.99 -12.55
CA ILE A 357 -5.17 2.45 -11.15
C ILE A 357 -6.51 3.00 -10.68
N ARG A 358 -7.21 3.79 -11.51
CA ARG A 358 -8.52 4.34 -11.15
C ARG A 358 -9.55 3.23 -10.92
N LEU A 359 -9.58 2.23 -11.79
CA LEU A 359 -10.47 1.07 -11.66
C LEU A 359 -10.10 0.22 -10.44
N PHE A 360 -8.82 -0.04 -10.24
CA PHE A 360 -8.31 -0.80 -9.10
C PHE A 360 -8.61 -0.09 -7.77
N ARG A 361 -8.41 1.23 -7.68
CA ARG A 361 -8.77 2.02 -6.49
C ARG A 361 -10.26 1.93 -6.16
N LYS A 362 -11.11 1.97 -7.18
CA LYS A 362 -12.55 1.77 -6.99
C LYS A 362 -12.83 0.38 -6.40
N ALA A 363 -12.23 -0.66 -6.96
CA ALA A 363 -12.39 -2.04 -6.49
C ALA A 363 -11.91 -2.23 -5.03
N VAL A 364 -10.79 -1.60 -4.66
CA VAL A 364 -10.30 -1.61 -3.27
C VAL A 364 -11.27 -0.88 -2.33
N ASN A 365 -11.81 0.27 -2.74
CA ASN A 365 -12.80 0.99 -1.93
C ASN A 365 -14.10 0.20 -1.76
N ASP A 366 -14.58 -0.46 -2.81
CA ASP A 366 -15.74 -1.34 -2.75
C ASP A 366 -15.47 -2.50 -1.78
N TYR A 367 -14.26 -3.08 -1.81
CA TYR A 367 -13.84 -4.11 -0.86
C TYR A 367 -13.79 -3.64 0.59
N LEU A 368 -13.28 -2.43 0.84
CA LEU A 368 -13.23 -1.84 2.18
C LEU A 368 -14.60 -1.43 2.73
N THR A 369 -15.57 -1.15 1.86
CA THR A 369 -16.93 -0.74 2.24
C THR A 369 -17.91 -1.91 2.34
N ASP A 370 -17.41 -3.15 2.20
CA ASP A 370 -18.15 -4.42 2.26
C ASP A 370 -19.29 -4.52 1.21
N THR A 371 -19.14 -3.82 0.09
CA THR A 371 -20.05 -3.92 -1.05
C THR A 371 -19.60 -5.05 -1.97
N GLU A 372 -20.19 -6.24 -1.82
CA GLU A 372 -20.21 -7.41 -2.76
C GLU A 372 -18.96 -7.67 -3.64
N SER A 373 -17.76 -7.26 -3.23
CA SER A 373 -16.57 -7.30 -4.07
C SER A 373 -15.73 -8.50 -3.70
N ASN A 374 -15.52 -9.37 -4.68
CA ASN A 374 -14.82 -10.64 -4.47
C ASN A 374 -13.34 -10.38 -4.15
N PRO A 375 -12.81 -10.89 -3.01
CA PRO A 375 -11.42 -10.70 -2.59
C PRO A 375 -10.42 -11.19 -3.65
N LEU A 376 -10.80 -12.19 -4.47
CA LEU A 376 -9.96 -12.71 -5.55
C LEU A 376 -9.50 -11.62 -6.52
N TRP A 377 -10.41 -10.73 -6.95
CA TRP A 377 -10.09 -9.73 -7.97
C TRP A 377 -9.16 -8.64 -7.43
N VAL A 378 -9.36 -8.26 -6.17
CA VAL A 378 -8.51 -7.28 -5.50
C VAL A 378 -7.12 -7.86 -5.26
N THR A 379 -7.02 -9.11 -4.79
CA THR A 379 -5.73 -9.79 -4.59
C THR A 379 -4.97 -9.98 -5.89
N ILE A 380 -5.59 -10.55 -6.94
CA ILE A 380 -4.94 -10.75 -8.24
C ILE A 380 -4.57 -9.40 -8.89
N GLY A 381 -5.46 -8.40 -8.78
CA GLY A 381 -5.17 -7.06 -9.29
C GLY A 381 -3.97 -6.41 -8.60
N ALA A 382 -3.86 -6.57 -7.28
CA ALA A 382 -2.72 -6.07 -6.51
C ALA A 382 -1.41 -6.78 -6.89
N LEU A 383 -1.44 -8.10 -7.12
CA LEU A 383 -0.27 -8.85 -7.61
C LEU A 383 0.18 -8.36 -9.00
N ILE A 384 -0.75 -8.14 -9.94
CA ILE A 384 -0.44 -7.60 -11.27
C ILE A 384 0.16 -6.19 -11.16
N MET A 385 -0.34 -5.35 -10.24
CA MET A 385 0.26 -4.03 -9.97
C MET A 385 1.72 -4.15 -9.49
N CYS A 386 2.04 -5.05 -8.56
CA CYS A 386 3.43 -5.29 -8.14
C CYS A 386 4.35 -5.59 -9.33
N PHE A 387 3.91 -6.43 -10.27
CA PHE A 387 4.73 -6.69 -11.45
C PHE A 387 4.81 -5.49 -12.37
N THR A 388 3.73 -4.74 -12.52
CA THR A 388 3.69 -3.60 -13.44
C THR A 388 4.73 -2.56 -13.03
N GLU A 389 4.89 -2.33 -11.72
CA GLU A 389 5.99 -1.51 -11.19
C GLU A 389 7.37 -2.13 -11.43
N THR A 390 7.51 -3.45 -11.28
CA THR A 390 8.76 -4.17 -11.56
C THR A 390 9.18 -4.06 -13.03
N ALA A 391 8.22 -4.25 -13.95
CA ALA A 391 8.42 -4.22 -15.38
C ALA A 391 8.82 -2.82 -15.85
N LYS A 392 8.16 -1.79 -15.31
CA LYS A 392 8.49 -0.38 -15.58
C LYS A 392 9.86 0.02 -15.01
N GLY A 393 10.34 -0.67 -13.98
CA GLY A 393 11.55 -0.30 -13.24
C GLY A 393 11.26 0.82 -12.26
N ASP A 394 10.47 0.52 -11.23
CA ASP A 394 10.03 1.46 -10.20
C ASP A 394 11.15 2.43 -9.75
N THR A 395 10.87 3.72 -9.85
CA THR A 395 11.78 4.79 -9.42
C THR A 395 11.32 5.43 -8.11
N ASN A 396 10.11 5.15 -7.65
CA ASN A 396 9.46 5.85 -6.55
C ASN A 396 9.22 4.96 -5.33
N GLY A 397 9.49 3.66 -5.42
CA GLY A 397 9.30 2.69 -4.33
C GLY A 397 7.85 2.29 -4.09
N VAL A 398 6.96 2.58 -5.04
CA VAL A 398 5.53 2.22 -5.02
C VAL A 398 5.33 0.70 -4.90
N ILE A 399 6.28 -0.09 -5.40
CA ILE A 399 6.25 -1.54 -5.31
C ILE A 399 6.20 -2.05 -3.86
N PHE A 400 6.91 -1.38 -2.93
CA PHE A 400 6.95 -1.81 -1.54
C PHE A 400 5.60 -1.57 -0.85
N ASP A 401 4.93 -0.46 -1.17
CA ASP A 401 3.58 -0.17 -0.70
C ASP A 401 2.58 -1.22 -1.21
N HIS A 402 2.70 -1.61 -2.48
CA HIS A 402 1.85 -2.66 -3.06
C HIS A 402 2.09 -4.02 -2.40
N ILE A 403 3.33 -4.45 -2.23
CA ILE A 403 3.66 -5.74 -1.60
C ILE A 403 3.13 -5.78 -0.16
N GLN A 404 3.33 -4.71 0.63
CA GLN A 404 2.82 -4.65 2.00
C GLN A 404 1.29 -4.72 2.07
N ALA A 405 0.58 -4.08 1.13
CA ALA A 405 -0.87 -4.14 1.06
C ALA A 405 -1.39 -5.51 0.60
N VAL A 406 -0.64 -6.22 -0.24
CA VAL A 406 -1.03 -7.53 -0.80
C VAL A 406 -0.98 -8.64 0.23
N GLY A 407 -0.03 -8.61 1.17
CA GLY A 407 0.18 -9.71 2.13
C GLY A 407 -1.05 -10.14 2.92
N PRO A 408 -1.76 -9.21 3.57
CA PRO A 408 -3.02 -9.51 4.24
C PRO A 408 -4.09 -10.05 3.29
N LEU A 409 -4.20 -9.52 2.07
CA LEU A 409 -5.19 -9.95 1.08
C LEU A 409 -4.94 -11.38 0.58
N VAL A 410 -3.68 -11.75 0.35
CA VAL A 410 -3.28 -13.11 -0.02
C VAL A 410 -3.52 -14.08 1.14
N THR A 411 -3.17 -13.67 2.36
CA THR A 411 -3.43 -14.49 3.57
C THR A 411 -4.93 -14.73 3.73
N ASP A 412 -5.75 -13.68 3.58
CA ASP A 412 -7.21 -13.79 3.71
C ASP A 412 -7.82 -14.70 2.64
N LEU A 413 -7.40 -14.53 1.38
CA LEU A 413 -7.86 -15.36 0.26
C LEU A 413 -7.52 -16.84 0.47
N LEU A 414 -6.28 -17.14 0.87
CA LEU A 414 -5.78 -18.50 1.00
C LEU A 414 -6.27 -19.22 2.27
N THR A 415 -6.71 -18.48 3.29
CA THR A 415 -7.22 -19.03 4.56
C THR A 415 -8.74 -19.12 4.59
N LYS A 416 -9.48 -18.11 4.08
CA LYS A 416 -10.95 -18.09 4.11
C LYS A 416 -11.60 -18.81 2.92
N LEU A 417 -10.97 -18.82 1.74
CA LEU A 417 -11.52 -19.41 0.51
C LEU A 417 -10.64 -20.52 -0.11
N PRO A 418 -10.05 -21.47 0.65
CA PRO A 418 -9.19 -22.49 0.06
C PRO A 418 -9.93 -23.45 -0.88
N HIS A 419 -11.22 -23.74 -0.63
CA HIS A 419 -12.00 -24.73 -1.39
C HIS A 419 -12.62 -24.21 -2.68
N LEU A 420 -12.67 -22.88 -2.88
CA LEU A 420 -13.25 -22.28 -4.07
C LEU A 420 -12.21 -21.99 -5.17
N LEU A 421 -10.92 -22.16 -4.86
CA LEU A 421 -9.82 -21.88 -5.78
C LEU A 421 -9.25 -23.19 -6.33
N PRO A 422 -8.97 -23.28 -7.65
CA PRO A 422 -8.22 -24.40 -8.21
C PRO A 422 -6.84 -24.52 -7.55
N ASP A 423 -6.38 -25.75 -7.32
CA ASP A 423 -5.07 -26.00 -6.68
C ASP A 423 -3.91 -25.30 -7.40
N GLY A 424 -3.95 -25.26 -8.74
CA GLY A 424 -2.96 -24.56 -9.56
C GLY A 424 -2.93 -23.05 -9.35
N LEU A 425 -4.07 -22.42 -9.08
CA LEU A 425 -4.16 -20.99 -8.80
C LEU A 425 -3.65 -20.68 -7.38
N CYS A 426 -3.99 -21.54 -6.40
CA CYS A 426 -3.47 -21.45 -5.04
C CYS A 426 -1.94 -21.51 -5.01
N ALA A 427 -1.35 -22.49 -5.72
CA ALA A 427 0.09 -22.65 -5.80
C ALA A 427 0.76 -21.43 -6.47
N PHE A 428 0.20 -20.95 -7.59
CA PHE A 428 0.70 -19.78 -8.30
C PHE A 428 0.66 -18.50 -7.45
N VAL A 429 -0.47 -18.21 -6.78
CA VAL A 429 -0.60 -17.01 -5.92
C VAL A 429 0.37 -17.08 -4.73
N THR A 430 0.52 -18.26 -4.13
CA THR A 430 1.45 -18.48 -3.01
C THR A 430 2.89 -18.26 -3.48
N GLU A 431 3.29 -18.92 -4.57
CA GLU A 431 4.62 -18.76 -5.17
C GLU A 431 4.90 -17.29 -5.49
N TYR A 432 3.99 -16.64 -6.21
CA TYR A 432 4.16 -15.27 -6.66
C TYR A 432 4.41 -14.31 -5.50
N TYR A 433 3.54 -14.33 -4.49
CA TYR A 433 3.65 -13.41 -3.37
C TYR A 433 4.91 -13.69 -2.56
N VAL A 434 5.15 -14.96 -2.20
CA VAL A 434 6.28 -15.35 -1.36
C VAL A 434 7.61 -15.04 -2.05
N TYR A 435 7.72 -15.36 -3.33
CA TYR A 435 8.89 -15.02 -4.14
C TYR A 435 9.13 -13.50 -4.14
N THR A 436 8.10 -12.71 -4.48
CA THR A 436 8.22 -11.24 -4.57
C THR A 436 8.57 -10.63 -3.21
N ALA A 437 7.94 -11.08 -2.13
CA ALA A 437 8.16 -10.58 -0.78
C ALA A 437 9.58 -10.89 -0.28
N ILE A 438 10.03 -12.15 -0.41
CA ILE A 438 11.35 -12.59 0.05
C ILE A 438 12.47 -11.85 -0.70
N ILE A 439 12.36 -11.78 -2.01
CA ILE A 439 13.38 -11.15 -2.86
C ILE A 439 13.45 -9.64 -2.60
N SER A 440 12.33 -9.01 -2.23
CA SER A 440 12.25 -7.58 -1.89
C SER A 440 12.82 -7.25 -0.50
N MET A 441 13.11 -8.25 0.35
CA MET A 441 13.64 -8.01 1.70
C MET A 441 15.01 -7.33 1.67
N ILE A 442 15.87 -7.67 0.71
CA ILE A 442 17.22 -7.08 0.58
C ILE A 442 17.19 -5.57 0.27
N SER A 443 16.08 -5.10 -0.30
CA SER A 443 15.82 -3.70 -0.62
C SER A 443 15.12 -2.93 0.50
N THR A 444 14.62 -3.62 1.53
CA THR A 444 13.86 -3.01 2.64
C THR A 444 14.80 -2.60 3.76
N ASP A 445 14.50 -1.48 4.44
CA ASP A 445 15.28 -1.03 5.60
C ASP A 445 15.31 -2.14 6.66
N PRO A 446 16.51 -2.58 7.11
CA PRO A 446 16.65 -3.51 8.20
C PRO A 446 15.84 -3.12 9.45
N SER A 447 15.64 -1.83 9.71
CA SER A 447 14.90 -1.32 10.88
C SER A 447 13.39 -1.62 10.89
N ALA A 448 12.80 -1.96 9.74
CA ALA A 448 11.35 -2.14 9.58
C ALA A 448 10.81 -3.51 10.07
N GLY A 449 11.70 -4.48 10.36
CA GLY A 449 11.33 -5.82 10.82
C GLY A 449 10.73 -6.73 9.72
N THR A 450 11.01 -8.04 9.80
CA THR A 450 10.61 -9.05 8.80
C THR A 450 9.13 -9.44 8.84
N GLY A 451 8.48 -9.26 9.99
CA GLY A 451 7.05 -9.60 10.19
C GLY A 451 6.06 -8.76 9.40
N LEU A 452 6.52 -7.71 8.70
CA LEU A 452 5.66 -6.86 7.86
C LEU A 452 5.36 -7.48 6.49
N LEU A 453 6.25 -8.34 5.96
CA LEU A 453 6.17 -8.84 4.58
C LEU A 453 5.72 -10.30 4.49
N LEU A 454 6.04 -11.16 5.46
CA LEU A 454 5.68 -12.58 5.42
C LEU A 454 4.95 -12.99 6.70
N SER A 455 3.70 -13.45 6.57
CA SER A 455 2.94 -14.02 7.69
C SER A 455 3.33 -15.49 7.89
N SER A 456 3.26 -15.98 9.13
CA SER A 456 3.59 -17.38 9.46
C SER A 456 2.71 -18.39 8.70
N ASP A 457 1.47 -18.03 8.39
CA ASP A 457 0.56 -18.88 7.60
C ASP A 457 1.05 -19.04 6.16
N LEU A 458 1.53 -17.97 5.53
CA LEU A 458 2.08 -18.01 4.17
C LEU A 458 3.41 -18.74 4.13
N GLU A 459 4.25 -18.57 5.15
CA GLU A 459 5.52 -19.29 5.27
C GLU A 459 5.27 -20.81 5.37
N HIS A 460 4.35 -21.25 6.24
CA HIS A 460 4.00 -22.66 6.36
C HIS A 460 3.42 -23.22 5.05
N LYS A 461 2.59 -22.44 4.33
CA LYS A 461 2.02 -22.87 3.05
C LYS A 461 3.08 -22.98 1.96
N ALA A 462 4.05 -22.07 1.93
CA ALA A 462 5.18 -22.13 1.02
C ALA A 462 6.14 -23.28 1.34
N GLN A 463 6.38 -23.58 2.62
CA GLN A 463 7.15 -24.74 3.06
C GLN A 463 6.48 -26.05 2.61
N SER A 464 5.17 -26.20 2.83
CA SER A 464 4.42 -27.36 2.34
C SER A 464 4.49 -27.51 0.82
N LEU A 465 4.47 -26.39 0.08
CA LEU A 465 4.64 -26.38 -1.36
C LEU A 465 6.05 -26.84 -1.76
N ALA A 466 7.09 -26.37 -1.09
CA ALA A 466 8.47 -26.79 -1.31
C ALA A 466 8.69 -28.29 -1.01
N GLU A 467 8.13 -28.79 0.09
CA GLU A 467 8.18 -30.21 0.47
C GLU A 467 7.50 -31.13 -0.54
N SER A 468 6.47 -30.63 -1.24
CA SER A 468 5.80 -31.37 -2.31
C SER A 468 6.65 -31.55 -3.58
N GLY A 469 7.84 -30.93 -3.63
CA GLY A 469 8.70 -30.93 -4.82
C GLY A 469 8.17 -30.02 -5.93
N TYR A 470 7.41 -28.98 -5.56
CA TYR A 470 6.84 -28.02 -6.51
C TYR A 470 7.93 -27.32 -7.32
N VAL A 471 7.75 -27.32 -8.65
CA VAL A 471 8.59 -26.57 -9.59
C VAL A 471 7.77 -25.42 -10.14
N GLY A 472 8.12 -24.21 -9.73
CA GLY A 472 7.40 -22.99 -10.06
C GLY A 472 7.98 -22.23 -11.25
N GLN A 473 7.20 -21.33 -11.84
CA GLN A 473 7.63 -20.50 -12.99
C GLN A 473 8.37 -19.23 -12.59
N LEU A 474 8.41 -18.88 -11.31
CA LEU A 474 9.21 -17.79 -10.75
C LEU A 474 10.41 -18.36 -9.98
N CYS A 475 10.15 -19.29 -9.07
CA CYS A 475 11.18 -19.84 -8.18
C CYS A 475 11.84 -21.13 -8.68
N GLY A 476 11.40 -21.70 -9.81
CA GLY A 476 11.97 -22.93 -10.35
C GLY A 476 11.96 -24.06 -9.33
N SER A 477 13.12 -24.70 -9.12
CA SER A 477 13.32 -25.76 -8.13
C SER A 477 14.00 -25.29 -6.84
N TRP A 478 14.15 -23.98 -6.61
CA TRP A 478 14.92 -23.41 -5.50
C TRP A 478 14.06 -22.63 -4.50
N LEU A 479 12.74 -22.85 -4.47
CA LEU A 479 11.84 -22.26 -3.48
C LEU A 479 12.32 -22.50 -2.03
N SER A 480 12.83 -23.70 -1.74
CA SER A 480 13.37 -24.04 -0.42
C SER A 480 14.55 -23.15 -0.01
N LEU A 481 15.43 -22.78 -0.95
CA LEU A 481 16.53 -21.84 -0.69
C LEU A 481 16.01 -20.43 -0.42
N LEU A 482 14.99 -19.98 -1.14
CA LEU A 482 14.39 -18.67 -0.92
C LEU A 482 13.80 -18.55 0.48
N LEU A 483 13.17 -19.60 0.99
CA LEU A 483 12.61 -19.63 2.35
C LEU A 483 13.67 -19.51 3.46
N LEU A 484 14.97 -19.65 3.14
CA LEU A 484 16.06 -19.39 4.09
C LEU A 484 16.43 -17.90 4.18
N ILE A 485 16.16 -17.11 3.13
CA ILE A 485 16.53 -15.70 3.06
C ILE A 485 15.95 -14.89 4.23
N PRO A 486 14.66 -15.03 4.63
CA PRO A 486 14.14 -14.32 5.80
C PRO A 486 14.93 -14.60 7.08
N ARG A 487 15.28 -15.88 7.32
CA ARG A 487 16.07 -16.28 8.50
C ARG A 487 17.50 -15.71 8.46
N ILE A 488 18.10 -15.63 7.28
CA ILE A 488 19.43 -15.01 7.07
C ILE A 488 19.33 -13.50 7.27
N PHE A 489 18.26 -12.86 6.77
CA PHE A 489 17.98 -11.44 6.94
C PHE A 489 17.87 -11.07 8.42
N ASP A 490 17.07 -11.81 9.20
CA ASP A 490 16.92 -11.63 10.65
C ASP A 490 18.26 -11.83 11.39
N PHE A 491 19.05 -12.80 10.95
CA PHE A 491 20.39 -13.04 11.50
C PHE A 491 21.33 -11.85 11.26
N GLY A 492 21.41 -11.33 10.04
CA GLY A 492 22.27 -10.19 9.72
C GLY A 492 21.74 -8.86 10.28
N HIS A 493 20.42 -8.70 10.45
CA HIS A 493 19.84 -7.52 11.08
C HIS A 493 20.31 -7.36 12.54
N ARG A 494 20.39 -8.45 13.31
CA ARG A 494 20.89 -8.43 14.69
C ARG A 494 22.33 -7.88 14.80
N ARG A 495 23.15 -8.05 13.75
CA ARG A 495 24.48 -7.45 13.66
C ARG A 495 24.42 -5.92 13.49
N VAL A 496 23.51 -5.42 12.66
CA VAL A 496 23.37 -3.97 12.43
C VAL A 496 22.79 -3.29 13.68
N ALA A 497 21.89 -3.96 14.40
CA ALA A 497 21.29 -3.52 15.65
C ALA A 497 22.21 -3.65 16.88
N ALA A 498 23.54 -3.59 16.73
CA ALA A 498 24.59 -3.91 17.73
C ALA A 498 24.55 -3.18 19.09
N SER A 499 23.50 -2.46 19.43
CA SER A 499 23.18 -2.01 20.80
C SER A 499 22.46 -3.06 21.65
N VAL A 500 22.27 -4.29 21.16
CA VAL A 500 21.57 -5.37 21.89
C VAL A 500 22.53 -6.14 22.79
N ASP A 501 22.19 -6.26 24.07
CA ASP A 501 22.78 -7.24 25.00
C ASP A 501 22.10 -8.60 24.78
N PRO A 502 22.84 -9.72 24.54
CA PRO A 502 24.29 -9.90 24.59
C PRO A 502 25.05 -9.47 23.31
N PRO A 503 26.37 -9.21 23.40
CA PRO A 503 27.19 -8.80 22.25
C PRO A 503 27.18 -9.84 21.14
N PHE A 504 26.82 -9.41 19.93
CA PHE A 504 26.88 -10.24 18.72
C PHE A 504 28.34 -10.42 18.26
N PRO A 505 28.79 -11.64 17.91
CA PRO A 505 28.04 -12.90 17.88
C PRO A 505 28.06 -13.68 19.21
N ALA A 506 26.90 -14.13 19.68
CA ALA A 506 26.75 -15.05 20.82
C ALA A 506 26.96 -16.53 20.40
N ALA A 507 27.10 -17.45 21.36
CA ALA A 507 27.26 -18.89 21.08
C ALA A 507 26.10 -19.46 20.24
N ASP A 508 24.87 -19.03 20.52
CA ASP A 508 23.68 -19.43 19.77
C ASP A 508 23.70 -18.93 18.32
N ASP A 509 24.35 -17.79 18.05
CA ASP A 509 24.49 -17.25 16.71
C ASP A 509 25.43 -18.10 15.84
N PHE A 510 26.47 -18.69 16.44
CA PHE A 510 27.32 -19.65 15.72
C PHE A 510 26.57 -20.94 15.38
N LEU A 511 25.71 -21.43 16.27
CA LEU A 511 24.87 -22.60 16.01
C LEU A 511 23.84 -22.30 14.91
N ASN A 512 23.20 -21.14 14.96
CA ASN A 512 22.27 -20.69 13.93
C ASN A 512 22.96 -20.53 12.56
N PHE A 513 24.14 -19.93 12.52
CA PHE A 513 24.93 -19.79 11.30
C PHE A 513 25.31 -21.16 10.72
N GLY A 514 25.80 -22.09 11.55
CA GLY A 514 26.16 -23.44 11.12
C GLY A 514 24.96 -24.25 10.60
N SER A 515 23.80 -24.11 11.25
CA SER A 515 22.54 -24.73 10.82
C SER A 515 22.11 -24.21 9.44
N LEU A 516 22.07 -22.88 9.25
CA LEU A 516 21.75 -22.25 7.97
C LEU A 516 22.75 -22.65 6.88
N GLN A 517 24.04 -22.67 7.18
CA GLN A 517 25.08 -23.06 6.23
C GLN A 517 24.93 -24.53 5.79
N PHE A 518 24.60 -25.43 6.73
CA PHE A 518 24.34 -26.83 6.41
C PHE A 518 23.10 -26.99 5.52
N GLU A 519 22.02 -26.26 5.82
CA GLU A 519 20.79 -26.28 5.03
C GLU A 519 21.01 -25.78 3.60
N ILE A 520 21.80 -24.71 3.42
CA ILE A 520 22.17 -24.19 2.10
C ILE A 520 23.03 -25.19 1.33
N THR A 521 24.08 -25.73 1.95
CA THR A 521 25.04 -26.62 1.27
C THR A 521 24.47 -28.01 0.99
N SER A 522 23.48 -28.45 1.76
CA SER A 522 22.76 -29.73 1.53
C SER A 522 21.67 -29.65 0.46
N PHE A 523 21.35 -28.45 -0.04
CA PHE A 523 20.37 -28.30 -1.11
C PHE A 523 20.76 -29.06 -2.38
N VAL A 524 19.80 -29.81 -2.92
CA VAL A 524 19.91 -30.51 -4.20
C VAL A 524 18.72 -30.12 -5.07
N PRO A 525 18.93 -29.64 -6.31
CA PRO A 525 17.85 -29.34 -7.24
C PRO A 525 16.98 -30.57 -7.54
N SER A 526 15.70 -30.34 -7.85
CA SER A 526 14.79 -31.43 -8.20
C SER A 526 15.28 -32.20 -9.44
N PRO A 527 15.25 -33.55 -9.43
CA PRO A 527 15.72 -34.36 -10.56
C PRO A 527 14.84 -34.24 -11.81
N SER A 528 13.63 -33.69 -11.69
CA SER A 528 12.72 -33.42 -12.82
C SER A 528 12.97 -32.09 -13.52
N ALA A 529 13.87 -31.25 -12.98
CA ALA A 529 14.17 -29.93 -13.53
C ALA A 529 14.99 -30.01 -14.83
N SER A 530 14.83 -29.03 -15.70
CA SER A 530 15.67 -28.89 -16.89
C SER A 530 17.10 -28.52 -16.50
N SER A 531 18.07 -28.79 -17.39
CA SER A 531 19.49 -28.47 -17.13
C SER A 531 19.72 -27.00 -16.76
N GLU A 532 19.00 -26.07 -17.39
CA GLU A 532 19.10 -24.64 -17.10
C GLU A 532 18.58 -24.28 -15.70
N VAL A 533 17.47 -24.90 -15.28
CA VAL A 533 16.86 -24.71 -13.95
C VAL A 533 17.75 -25.30 -12.87
N THR A 534 18.38 -26.45 -13.13
CA THR A 534 19.36 -27.06 -12.21
C THR A 534 20.58 -26.15 -12.00
N ILE A 535 21.16 -25.62 -13.08
CA ILE A 535 22.30 -24.68 -13.00
C ILE A 535 21.88 -23.42 -12.23
N CYS A 536 20.71 -22.87 -12.51
CA CYS A 536 20.17 -21.71 -11.79
C CYS A 536 19.98 -22.01 -10.29
N GLY A 537 19.50 -23.20 -9.94
CA GLY A 537 19.42 -23.64 -8.54
C GLY A 537 20.77 -23.62 -7.83
N TYR A 538 21.86 -24.04 -8.49
CA TYR A 538 23.21 -23.94 -7.95
C TYR A 538 23.71 -22.50 -7.85
N ILE A 539 23.38 -21.63 -8.81
CA ILE A 539 23.70 -20.20 -8.72
C ILE A 539 23.01 -19.57 -7.49
N PHE A 540 21.73 -19.86 -7.29
CA PHE A 540 20.98 -19.42 -6.11
C PHE A 540 21.58 -19.98 -4.81
N GLN A 541 22.01 -21.25 -4.80
CA GLN A 541 22.71 -21.84 -3.66
C GLN A 541 23.97 -21.04 -3.31
N GLN A 542 24.80 -20.68 -4.30
CA GLN A 542 26.00 -19.88 -4.06
C GLN A 542 25.66 -18.45 -3.61
N ALA A 543 24.65 -17.82 -4.21
CA ALA A 543 24.21 -16.47 -3.84
C ALA A 543 23.69 -16.42 -2.39
N VAL A 544 22.83 -17.35 -1.99
CA VAL A 544 22.33 -17.44 -0.60
C VAL A 544 23.47 -17.74 0.37
N HIS A 545 24.43 -18.58 -0.02
CA HIS A 545 25.62 -18.83 0.80
C HIS A 545 26.49 -17.57 0.97
N LEU A 546 26.71 -16.79 -0.10
CA LEU A 546 27.41 -15.49 -0.02
C LEU A 546 26.66 -14.50 0.87
N TYR A 547 25.33 -14.47 0.78
CA TYR A 547 24.51 -13.61 1.61
C TYR A 547 24.67 -13.94 3.11
N LEU A 548 24.70 -15.23 3.46
CA LEU A 548 24.96 -15.69 4.82
C LEU A 548 26.41 -15.39 5.26
N LEU A 549 27.41 -15.68 4.42
CA LEU A 549 28.83 -15.43 4.75
C LEU A 549 29.11 -13.96 5.06
N THR A 550 28.48 -13.05 4.32
CA THR A 550 28.62 -11.60 4.55
C THR A 550 27.86 -11.10 5.79
N ALA A 551 26.95 -11.89 6.35
CA ALA A 551 26.14 -11.52 7.51
C ALA A 551 26.95 -11.44 8.82
N LEU A 552 28.04 -12.21 8.96
CA LEU A 552 28.89 -12.22 10.17
C LEU A 552 29.80 -10.97 10.29
N GLY A 553 29.93 -10.18 9.23
CA GLY A 553 30.82 -9.01 9.20
C GLY A 553 32.31 -9.37 9.14
N VAL A 554 33.14 -8.36 8.88
CA VAL A 554 34.58 -8.49 8.70
C VAL A 554 35.30 -8.12 10.01
N GLY A 555 35.84 -9.10 10.73
CA GLY A 555 36.73 -8.88 11.89
C GLY A 555 38.20 -9.22 11.56
N ASP A 556 39.15 -8.53 12.20
CA ASP A 556 40.58 -8.52 11.82
C ASP A 556 41.30 -9.90 11.83
N GLU A 557 40.99 -10.83 12.73
CA GLU A 557 41.66 -12.15 12.78
C GLU A 557 40.89 -13.28 12.05
N ARG A 558 39.56 -13.17 11.94
CA ARG A 558 38.71 -14.16 11.22
C ARG A 558 38.61 -13.90 9.71
N GLN A 559 39.20 -12.78 9.28
CA GLN A 559 39.21 -12.30 7.90
C GLN A 559 39.72 -13.32 6.89
N LEU A 560 40.83 -14.02 7.18
CA LEU A 560 41.50 -14.83 6.15
C LEU A 560 40.67 -16.07 5.75
N THR A 561 40.20 -16.85 6.72
CA THR A 561 39.40 -18.05 6.45
C THR A 561 38.05 -17.70 5.82
N GLN A 562 37.41 -16.62 6.28
CA GLN A 562 36.15 -16.14 5.71
C GLN A 562 36.34 -15.60 4.29
N GLN A 563 37.42 -14.85 4.02
CA GLN A 563 37.75 -14.36 2.68
C GLN A 563 38.02 -15.51 1.71
N LEU A 564 38.76 -16.55 2.13
CA LEU A 564 38.98 -17.74 1.30
C LEU A 564 37.66 -18.46 0.97
N SER A 565 36.77 -18.61 1.95
CA SER A 565 35.44 -19.21 1.74
C SER A 565 34.58 -18.37 0.79
N LEU A 566 34.64 -17.04 0.91
CA LEU A 566 33.92 -16.10 0.05
C LEU A 566 34.42 -16.15 -1.39
N GLU A 567 35.73 -16.13 -1.60
CA GLU A 567 36.35 -16.25 -2.93
C GLU A 567 36.08 -17.61 -3.59
N HIS A 568 36.09 -18.70 -2.82
CA HIS A 568 35.72 -20.03 -3.34
C HIS A 568 34.25 -20.08 -3.80
N THR A 569 33.35 -19.53 -2.99
CA THR A 569 31.91 -19.47 -3.28
C THR A 569 31.64 -18.57 -4.49
N LEU A 570 32.30 -17.41 -4.58
CA LEU A 570 32.25 -16.52 -5.74
C LEU A 570 32.75 -17.22 -7.01
N SER A 571 33.91 -17.86 -6.96
CA SER A 571 34.49 -18.55 -8.12
C SER A 571 33.57 -19.67 -8.62
N SER A 572 32.93 -20.39 -7.70
CA SER A 572 31.92 -21.41 -8.04
C SER A 572 30.69 -20.78 -8.70
N ALA A 573 30.21 -19.63 -8.20
CA ALA A 573 29.08 -18.92 -8.80
C ALA A 573 29.37 -18.47 -10.23
N PHE A 574 30.55 -17.92 -10.51
CA PHE A 574 30.95 -17.52 -11.87
C PHE A 574 31.08 -18.72 -12.82
N SER A 575 31.62 -19.85 -12.33
CA SER A 575 31.67 -21.09 -13.12
C SER A 575 30.28 -21.57 -13.57
N TYR A 576 29.26 -21.45 -12.71
CA TYR A 576 27.89 -21.76 -13.10
C TYR A 576 27.26 -20.69 -13.99
N LEU A 577 27.57 -19.40 -13.80
CA LEU A 577 27.10 -18.32 -14.66
C LEU A 577 27.61 -18.43 -16.09
N GLU A 578 28.84 -18.89 -16.30
CA GLU A 578 29.43 -19.13 -17.62
C GLU A 578 28.75 -20.29 -18.36
N GLN A 579 28.22 -21.28 -17.64
CA GLN A 579 27.50 -22.41 -18.22
C GLN A 579 26.08 -22.04 -18.68
N LEU A 580 25.51 -20.93 -18.18
CA LEU A 580 24.16 -20.50 -18.49
C LEU A 580 24.15 -19.33 -19.50
N PRO A 581 23.52 -19.47 -20.68
CA PRO A 581 23.42 -18.37 -21.65
C PRO A 581 22.72 -17.16 -21.04
N ALA A 582 23.22 -15.95 -21.31
CA ALA A 582 22.61 -14.70 -20.82
C ALA A 582 21.22 -14.43 -21.45
N SER A 583 20.93 -15.03 -22.60
CA SER A 583 19.63 -14.95 -23.29
C SER A 583 18.62 -16.02 -22.84
N ALA A 584 19.01 -16.94 -21.96
CA ALA A 584 18.11 -18.00 -21.49
C ALA A 584 16.97 -17.40 -20.67
N ARG A 585 15.76 -17.96 -20.82
CA ARG A 585 14.57 -17.45 -20.15
C ARG A 585 14.66 -17.55 -18.62
N VAL A 586 15.41 -18.52 -18.11
CA VAL A 586 15.60 -18.71 -16.66
C VAL A 586 16.21 -17.47 -15.98
N ASN A 587 16.89 -16.60 -16.73
CA ASN A 587 17.47 -15.37 -16.20
C ASN A 587 16.43 -14.32 -15.74
N THR A 588 15.15 -14.47 -16.06
CA THR A 588 14.08 -13.55 -15.61
C THR A 588 14.04 -13.42 -14.09
N SER A 589 14.40 -14.48 -13.37
CA SER A 589 14.35 -14.55 -11.90
C SER A 589 15.74 -14.41 -11.25
N MET A 590 16.76 -13.98 -11.99
CA MET A 590 18.16 -13.99 -11.51
C MET A 590 18.65 -12.66 -10.92
N CYS A 591 17.87 -11.58 -11.02
CA CYS A 591 18.29 -10.24 -10.59
C CYS A 591 18.81 -10.22 -9.15
N TRP A 592 18.14 -10.90 -8.22
CA TRP A 592 18.57 -10.99 -6.83
C TRP A 592 19.92 -11.70 -6.66
N ALA A 593 20.08 -12.88 -7.28
CA ALA A 593 21.31 -13.65 -7.19
C ALA A 593 22.50 -12.87 -7.80
N LEU A 594 22.27 -12.22 -8.94
CA LEU A 594 23.27 -11.38 -9.60
C LEU A 594 23.62 -10.13 -8.77
N ALA A 595 22.65 -9.53 -8.09
CA ALA A 595 22.90 -8.40 -7.20
C ALA A 595 23.77 -8.81 -6.00
N VAL A 596 23.49 -9.96 -5.39
CA VAL A 596 24.29 -10.49 -4.26
C VAL A 596 25.70 -10.87 -4.70
N ILE A 597 25.85 -11.60 -5.82
CA ILE A 597 27.15 -11.98 -6.37
C ILE A 597 27.95 -10.74 -6.79
N GLY A 598 27.30 -9.81 -7.49
CA GLY A 598 27.91 -8.56 -7.96
C GLY A 598 28.37 -7.65 -6.82
N SER A 599 27.60 -7.60 -5.72
CA SER A 599 27.97 -6.82 -4.52
C SER A 599 29.21 -7.35 -3.81
N CYS A 600 29.51 -8.65 -3.96
CA CYS A 600 30.68 -9.31 -3.41
C CYS A 600 31.89 -9.30 -4.36
N THR A 601 31.71 -8.89 -5.63
CA THR A 601 32.74 -8.99 -6.67
C THR A 601 33.71 -7.81 -6.67
N ARG A 602 35.01 -8.12 -6.54
CA ARG A 602 36.09 -7.11 -6.47
C ARG A 602 36.91 -6.99 -7.76
N ASP A 603 36.96 -8.05 -8.56
CA ASP A 603 37.76 -8.11 -9.78
C ASP A 603 37.06 -7.40 -10.94
N GLU A 604 37.80 -6.55 -11.66
CA GLU A 604 37.23 -5.76 -12.76
C GLU A 604 36.76 -6.62 -13.94
N GLU A 605 37.46 -7.72 -14.23
CA GLU A 605 37.07 -8.67 -15.28
C GLU A 605 35.72 -9.33 -14.99
N ARG A 606 35.50 -9.74 -13.73
CA ARG A 606 34.23 -10.34 -13.28
C ARG A 606 33.10 -9.32 -13.27
N ARG A 607 33.38 -8.05 -12.96
CA ARG A 607 32.40 -6.95 -13.05
C ARG A 607 31.96 -6.70 -14.49
N GLU A 608 32.91 -6.68 -15.42
CA GLU A 608 32.61 -6.51 -16.85
C GLU A 608 31.77 -7.69 -17.38
N LEU A 609 32.04 -8.92 -16.95
CA LEU A 609 31.21 -10.09 -17.29
C LEU A 609 29.77 -9.92 -16.80
N LEU A 610 29.57 -9.47 -15.56
CA LEU A 610 28.23 -9.20 -15.01
C LEU A 610 27.52 -8.05 -15.74
N ARG A 611 28.25 -6.99 -16.09
CA ARG A 611 27.74 -5.84 -16.85
C ARG A 611 27.23 -6.28 -18.22
N GLN A 612 28.03 -7.03 -18.97
CA GLN A 612 27.65 -7.57 -20.29
C GLN A 612 26.47 -8.54 -20.18
N ARG A 613 26.44 -9.37 -19.13
CA ARG A 613 25.33 -10.29 -18.87
C ARG A 613 24.02 -9.55 -18.63
N LEU A 614 23.99 -8.59 -17.70
CA LEU A 614 22.78 -7.81 -17.37
C LEU A 614 22.29 -6.98 -18.57
N GLN A 615 23.20 -6.42 -19.36
CA GLN A 615 22.84 -5.74 -20.62
C GLN A 615 22.20 -6.70 -21.63
N THR A 616 22.76 -7.89 -21.80
CA THR A 616 22.20 -8.92 -22.70
C THR A 616 20.84 -9.41 -22.20
N MET A 617 20.68 -9.61 -20.89
CA MET A 617 19.40 -9.94 -20.26
C MET A 617 18.36 -8.86 -20.50
N PHE A 618 18.72 -7.57 -20.32
CA PHE A 618 17.81 -6.46 -20.56
C PHE A 618 17.35 -6.41 -22.03
N LEU A 619 18.26 -6.55 -22.99
CA LEU A 619 17.93 -6.53 -24.43
C LEU A 619 17.04 -7.70 -24.87
N THR A 620 17.14 -8.85 -24.20
CA THR A 620 16.37 -10.05 -24.55
C THR A 620 15.03 -10.12 -23.82
N ILE A 621 15.03 -9.91 -22.51
CA ILE A 621 13.86 -10.06 -21.62
C ILE A 621 13.01 -8.79 -21.59
N GLY A 622 13.63 -7.61 -21.50
CA GLY A 622 12.94 -6.32 -21.57
C GLY A 622 12.35 -5.77 -20.26
N LEU A 623 12.77 -6.28 -19.10
CA LEU A 623 12.26 -5.81 -17.81
C LEU A 623 13.13 -4.69 -17.24
N GLY A 624 12.50 -3.60 -16.79
CA GLY A 624 13.19 -2.42 -16.25
C GLY A 624 14.04 -2.72 -15.01
N ASN A 625 13.60 -3.64 -14.14
CA ASN A 625 14.34 -4.07 -12.95
C ASN A 625 15.77 -4.58 -13.26
N ILE A 626 16.01 -5.19 -14.43
CA ILE A 626 17.33 -5.68 -14.84
C ILE A 626 18.28 -4.49 -15.07
N SER A 627 17.81 -3.46 -15.78
CA SER A 627 18.60 -2.25 -16.02
C SER A 627 18.89 -1.53 -14.71
N SER A 628 17.89 -1.42 -13.83
CA SER A 628 18.07 -0.75 -12.54
C SER A 628 18.97 -1.54 -11.59
N THR A 629 18.97 -2.89 -11.67
CA THR A 629 19.93 -3.75 -10.96
C THR A 629 21.37 -3.48 -11.39
N LEU A 630 21.60 -3.28 -12.69
CA LEU A 630 22.93 -2.91 -13.21
C LEU A 630 23.37 -1.54 -12.67
N SER A 631 22.50 -0.54 -12.74
CA SER A 631 22.80 0.80 -12.20
C SER A 631 23.15 0.76 -10.72
N LEU A 632 22.41 -0.05 -9.93
CA LEU A 632 22.71 -0.24 -8.51
C LEU A 632 24.10 -0.85 -8.28
N LEU A 633 24.47 -1.87 -9.05
CA LEU A 633 25.78 -2.52 -8.95
C LEU A 633 26.93 -1.56 -9.27
N GLU A 634 26.77 -0.67 -10.26
CA GLU A 634 27.76 0.37 -10.55
C GLU A 634 28.01 1.28 -9.33
N HIS A 635 26.95 1.69 -8.64
CA HIS A 635 27.07 2.49 -7.41
C HIS A 635 27.78 1.72 -6.29
N ILE A 636 27.54 0.41 -6.17
CA ILE A 636 28.24 -0.46 -5.21
C ILE A 636 29.73 -0.58 -5.55
N TRP A 637 30.07 -0.73 -6.83
CA TRP A 637 31.46 -0.88 -7.28
C TRP A 637 32.30 0.39 -7.09
N MET A 638 31.65 1.56 -7.02
CA MET A 638 32.29 2.84 -6.69
C MET A 638 32.66 3.00 -5.21
N ARG A 639 32.09 2.18 -4.31
CA ARG A 639 32.41 2.21 -2.86
C ARG A 639 33.77 1.57 -2.57
N PRO A 640 34.44 1.94 -1.45
CA PRO A 640 35.66 1.27 -1.01
C PRO A 640 35.45 -0.24 -0.85
N GLN A 641 36.41 -1.07 -1.27
CA GLN A 641 36.31 -2.54 -1.26
C GLN A 641 35.97 -3.15 0.12
N ARG A 642 36.24 -2.43 1.22
CA ARG A 642 35.92 -2.85 2.58
C ARG A 642 34.44 -2.70 2.94
N GLU A 643 33.72 -1.82 2.24
CA GLU A 643 32.31 -1.53 2.46
C GLU A 643 31.40 -2.32 1.51
N GLN A 644 31.95 -2.84 0.40
CA GLN A 644 31.20 -3.62 -0.60
C GLN A 644 30.61 -4.89 0.02
N SER A 645 29.28 -4.95 0.03
CA SER A 645 28.51 -6.00 0.70
C SER A 645 27.05 -6.00 0.20
N PRO A 646 26.36 -7.14 0.14
CA PRO A 646 24.92 -7.16 -0.11
C PRO A 646 24.11 -6.36 0.94
N TRP A 647 24.66 -6.19 2.14
CA TRP A 647 23.99 -5.49 3.25
C TRP A 647 23.96 -3.97 3.11
N ILE A 648 24.70 -3.40 2.15
CA ILE A 648 24.67 -1.95 1.85
C ILE A 648 23.72 -1.62 0.68
N ILE A 649 23.08 -2.61 0.06
CA ILE A 649 22.16 -2.41 -1.06
C ILE A 649 21.06 -1.41 -0.70
N CYS A 650 20.35 -1.66 0.41
CA CYS A 650 19.28 -0.76 0.86
C CYS A 650 19.80 0.66 1.11
N GLN A 651 20.96 0.83 1.74
CA GLN A 651 21.55 2.15 1.97
C GLN A 651 21.84 2.89 0.65
N ILE A 652 22.43 2.21 -0.34
CA ILE A 652 22.73 2.80 -1.64
C ILE A 652 21.45 3.16 -2.40
N MET A 653 20.41 2.33 -2.28
CA MET A 653 19.08 2.61 -2.83
C MET A 653 18.53 3.94 -2.29
N TYR A 654 18.61 4.15 -0.97
CA TYR A 654 18.22 5.43 -0.34
C TYR A 654 19.09 6.61 -0.78
N GLU A 655 20.41 6.45 -0.83
CA GLU A 655 21.34 7.53 -1.16
C GLU A 655 21.23 8.02 -2.61
N HIS A 656 20.88 7.12 -3.53
CA HIS A 656 20.80 7.40 -4.97
C HIS A 656 19.36 7.46 -5.50
N GLU A 657 18.35 7.40 -4.63
CA GLU A 657 16.93 7.41 -4.98
C GLU A 657 16.55 6.31 -6.00
N ILE A 658 17.16 5.12 -5.87
CA ILE A 658 16.90 3.96 -6.72
C ILE A 658 16.04 2.98 -5.93
N TRP A 659 14.83 2.66 -6.41
CA TRP A 659 13.86 1.84 -5.67
C TRP A 659 13.43 0.59 -6.42
N ILE A 660 14.23 -0.46 -6.36
CA ILE A 660 14.01 -1.68 -7.13
C ILE A 660 13.54 -2.86 -6.27
N SER A 661 12.58 -3.61 -6.81
CA SER A 661 12.40 -5.01 -6.44
C SER A 661 13.20 -5.88 -7.41
N PHE A 662 13.93 -6.84 -6.85
CA PHE A 662 14.66 -7.83 -7.64
C PHE A 662 13.81 -9.02 -8.09
N ALA A 663 12.50 -8.98 -7.81
CA ALA A 663 11.54 -10.02 -8.19
C ALA A 663 11.49 -10.21 -9.71
#